data_AF-A0A9R1CHG8-F1
#
_entry.id   AF-A0A9R1CHG8-F1
#
_cell.length_a   1.000
_cell.length_b   1.000
_cell.length_c   1.000
_cell.angle_alpha   90.00
_cell.angle_beta   90.00
_cell.angle_gamma   90.00
#
_symmetry.space_group_name_H-M   'P 1'
#
loop_
_entity.id
_entity.type
_entity.pdbx_description
1 polymer ?
#
loop_
_entity_poly.entity_id
_entity_poly.type
_entity_poly.pdbx_seq_one_letter_code
_entity_poly.pdbx_strand_id
1 'polypeptide(L)'
;MGIINLIVLGATHPMELRAMITFAIWRDTRDITDKVELATTHYDRPTMRKCWDFLDLTSRSFARVIRELEGELARIVCLFYLVLRALDTVEDDMTIPNDVKLPLLRALHTKLYEPGWTFKESKEKDKIVLEEFDAIQTEFSLLDPKYQSVIADICKKMGAGMADFAALATPEQPVAEINSIADYDLYCHYVAGLVGEGLSGLFAASGKERSFIADQLTLSNSMGLLLQKTNIYRDLHEDVIDGRGFWPRAIWSKYGFNSMKELIDPERETEAMWAASEMVLDALRHATDALDYMTLLKCQSVFNFVAIPAVMAIATLERTFMNKKIFKENVKIRKGETLRLIMRATNPRDVSYIFREYARKIHAKIEQWAEHHYPSFIQIGSGAGNGVQSAIDPTSNDARAALFLRLAKESQEAARKARQEKFMADLRAKGLIKEKSDEIDGDEEAKKQYEALQNEQTAPWLMIVGVIVGMLALMAVLGGIVVWVILKVYDERVSMRNSALKLALPRPSMLRQLAFSRALPQPSSAISGSSISDLVHASREIRTYSSSSTISLPKPPKFGQPHATTHPHLVRPGELTPGVPGEEYERRRRQLMESLGEGSKIICMGGTVRLMSQSIFYRFRQSTDFYYLTGFHEPDATVVLESRPSSPRGYKYTLFVPAKDPHDTLWEGERAGLEGATSIFGADEAYSNTSLSSFLPGILSSGTIYASLPPSPSPSPSSQPFHPPSPRRRSSLLKLFSPSTFPSSSNSEFLPSDPPHLLLAGALSSERAIPLEKHIQKLRMVKSPIEIQLMKKAADISSAAHTKVMRAAKVGGREAELEAVFEFECAMRGSERQAYVPVVASGANALVIHYTKNDCTLDQDDMVLIDAGCEYHMYTSDITRTFPVSGAFTAPQRDLYQAVLNTQKECIKRCRVEDRVNLSELHRASCGLLLEELKQIGFKLSVGDVERTLYPHFLSHHLGSDLHDCPTRDRNAVLTEGNVISIEPGVYVPFDNRFPKHFHGQGIRIEDEVAFTRNGPLVLSANAPKEIADVEGACQGLLE
;
A
#
# COMPACT_ATOMS: atom_id res chain seq x y z
N MET A 1 -28.40 30.75 -18.66
CA MET A 1 -28.88 30.14 -19.92
C MET A 1 -30.31 30.59 -20.13
N GLY A 2 -30.77 30.78 -21.36
CA GLY A 2 -32.21 30.97 -21.63
C GLY A 2 -33.00 29.70 -21.34
N ILE A 3 -34.30 29.85 -21.07
CA ILE A 3 -35.21 28.74 -20.68
C ILE A 3 -35.22 27.62 -21.73
N ILE A 4 -35.22 27.97 -23.02
CA ILE A 4 -35.20 27.00 -24.13
C ILE A 4 -33.98 26.07 -24.05
N ASN A 5 -32.80 26.59 -23.73
CA ASN A 5 -31.58 25.78 -23.62
C ASN A 5 -31.60 24.85 -22.40
N LEU A 6 -32.30 25.23 -21.32
CA LEU A 6 -32.50 24.36 -20.15
C LEU A 6 -33.47 23.21 -20.47
N ILE A 7 -34.51 23.45 -21.26
CA ILE A 7 -35.45 22.42 -21.74
C ILE A 7 -34.71 21.41 -22.65
N VAL A 8 -33.93 21.90 -23.62
CA VAL A 8 -33.12 21.03 -24.50
C VAL A 8 -32.07 20.24 -23.72
N LEU A 9 -31.41 20.86 -22.72
CA LEU A 9 -30.49 20.15 -21.83
C LEU A 9 -31.19 19.09 -20.98
N GLY A 10 -32.41 19.37 -20.49
CA GLY A 10 -33.22 18.41 -19.74
C GLY A 10 -33.63 17.20 -20.56
N ALA A 11 -34.00 17.40 -21.83
CA ALA A 11 -34.38 16.33 -22.75
C ALA A 11 -33.18 15.47 -23.20
N THR A 12 -32.02 16.08 -23.43
CA THR A 12 -30.85 15.38 -24.00
C THR A 12 -29.85 14.87 -22.95
N HIS A 13 -29.73 15.57 -21.82
CA HIS A 13 -28.74 15.30 -20.76
C HIS A 13 -29.35 15.52 -19.36
N PRO A 14 -30.41 14.77 -18.98
CA PRO A 14 -31.18 15.01 -17.75
C PRO A 14 -30.33 14.98 -16.47
N MET A 15 -29.24 14.19 -16.45
CA MET A 15 -28.31 14.14 -15.31
C MET A 15 -27.42 15.39 -15.21
N GLU A 16 -27.09 16.06 -16.32
CA GLU A 16 -26.38 17.35 -16.30
C GLU A 16 -27.32 18.46 -15.81
N LEU A 17 -28.58 18.47 -16.25
CA LEU A 17 -29.58 19.42 -15.72
C LEU A 17 -29.82 19.21 -14.22
N ARG A 18 -29.96 17.95 -13.76
CA ARG A 18 -30.08 17.63 -12.34
C ARG A 18 -28.86 18.11 -11.55
N ALA A 19 -27.65 17.91 -12.07
CA ALA A 19 -26.43 18.40 -11.42
C ALA A 19 -26.45 19.93 -11.31
N MET A 20 -26.81 20.65 -12.38
CA MET A 20 -26.94 22.12 -12.36
C MET A 20 -27.95 22.62 -11.31
N ILE A 21 -29.12 22.00 -11.22
CA ILE A 21 -30.16 22.35 -10.24
C ILE A 21 -29.70 22.03 -8.82
N THR A 22 -29.13 20.84 -8.60
CA THR A 22 -28.66 20.42 -7.27
C THR A 22 -27.53 21.32 -6.78
N PHE A 23 -26.60 21.67 -7.68
CA PHE A 23 -25.49 22.58 -7.40
C PHE A 23 -25.94 24.01 -7.04
N ALA A 24 -27.03 24.49 -7.66
CA ALA A 24 -27.56 25.82 -7.42
C ALA A 24 -28.42 25.93 -6.14
N ILE A 25 -28.96 24.82 -5.64
CA ILE A 25 -29.89 24.81 -4.49
C ILE A 25 -29.24 24.25 -3.21
N TRP A 26 -28.31 23.28 -3.32
CA TRP A 26 -27.87 22.44 -2.19
C TRP A 26 -26.35 22.45 -1.92
N ARG A 27 -25.53 23.17 -2.70
CA ARG A 27 -24.09 23.30 -2.39
C ARG A 27 -23.89 24.53 -1.51
N ASP A 28 -23.57 24.30 -0.24
CA ASP A 28 -23.01 25.33 0.62
C ASP A 28 -21.67 25.79 0.03
N THR A 29 -21.54 27.08 -0.26
CA THR A 29 -20.31 27.68 -0.79
C THR A 29 -19.76 28.65 0.24
N ARG A 30 -18.53 28.41 0.70
CA ARG A 30 -17.80 29.32 1.58
C ARG A 30 -17.72 30.71 0.94
N ASP A 31 -18.31 31.70 1.59
CA ASP A 31 -18.22 33.09 1.18
C ASP A 31 -17.04 33.77 1.90
N ILE A 32 -15.98 34.07 1.15
CA ILE A 32 -14.78 34.72 1.70
C ILE A 32 -15.03 36.17 2.19
N THR A 33 -16.22 36.72 1.89
CA THR A 33 -16.64 38.08 2.29
C THR A 33 -17.45 38.09 3.58
N ASP A 34 -17.86 36.93 4.11
CA ASP A 34 -18.56 36.83 5.39
C ASP A 34 -17.65 37.28 6.56
N LYS A 35 -18.24 37.93 7.56
CA LYS A 35 -17.56 38.53 8.72
C LYS A 35 -16.74 37.53 9.51
N VAL A 36 -17.15 36.25 9.51
CA VAL A 36 -16.43 35.16 10.19
C VAL A 36 -15.12 34.84 9.46
N GLU A 37 -15.10 34.97 8.13
CA GLU A 37 -13.96 34.60 7.28
C GLU A 37 -12.93 35.72 7.12
N LEU A 38 -13.33 37.00 7.29
CA LEU A 38 -12.45 38.17 7.17
C LEU A 38 -11.15 38.06 8.00
N ALA A 39 -11.20 37.41 9.16
CA ALA A 39 -10.04 37.19 10.02
C ALA A 39 -8.94 36.30 9.39
N THR A 40 -9.24 35.59 8.29
CA THR A 40 -8.30 34.70 7.58
C THR A 40 -8.16 35.04 6.09
N THR A 41 -9.23 35.51 5.46
CA THR A 41 -9.25 35.90 4.03
C THR A 41 -8.81 37.34 3.82
N HIS A 42 -8.99 38.19 4.84
CA HIS A 42 -8.72 39.62 4.87
C HIS A 42 -9.28 40.41 3.67
N TYR A 43 -10.48 40.04 3.20
CA TYR A 43 -11.18 40.70 2.10
C TYR A 43 -11.59 42.17 2.41
N ASP A 44 -11.53 42.57 3.68
CA ASP A 44 -11.70 43.93 4.17
C ASP A 44 -10.54 44.87 3.79
N ARG A 45 -9.32 44.36 3.61
CA ARG A 45 -8.16 45.16 3.17
C ARG A 45 -8.27 45.51 1.68
N PRO A 46 -8.10 46.79 1.27
CA PRO A 46 -8.22 47.20 -0.14
C PRO A 46 -7.25 46.48 -1.09
N THR A 47 -6.01 46.26 -0.66
CA THR A 47 -4.96 45.55 -1.42
C THR A 47 -5.28 44.07 -1.61
N MET A 48 -5.73 43.38 -0.55
CA MET A 48 -6.18 41.98 -0.67
C MET A 48 -7.44 41.85 -1.52
N ARG A 49 -8.35 42.83 -1.48
CA ARG A 49 -9.53 42.84 -2.37
C ARG A 49 -9.13 42.90 -3.83
N LYS A 50 -8.20 43.79 -4.20
CA LYS A 50 -7.60 43.81 -5.55
C LYS A 50 -7.03 42.44 -5.93
N CYS A 51 -6.31 41.77 -5.02
CA CYS A 51 -5.79 40.43 -5.29
C CYS A 51 -6.92 39.40 -5.58
N TRP A 52 -8.02 39.43 -4.82
CA TRP A 52 -9.19 38.59 -5.10
C TRP A 52 -9.87 38.93 -6.44
N ASP A 53 -9.91 40.21 -6.82
CA ASP A 53 -10.43 40.67 -8.11
C ASP A 53 -9.51 40.23 -9.28
N PHE A 54 -8.18 40.34 -9.12
CA PHE A 54 -7.19 39.83 -10.07
C PHE A 54 -7.31 38.32 -10.27
N LEU A 55 -7.61 37.57 -9.21
CA LEU A 55 -7.81 36.13 -9.29
C LEU A 55 -9.06 35.77 -10.12
N ASP A 56 -10.15 36.53 -9.98
CA ASP A 56 -11.38 36.34 -10.76
C ASP A 56 -11.22 36.74 -12.22
N LEU A 57 -10.41 37.78 -12.50
CA LEU A 57 -10.06 38.22 -13.85
C LEU A 57 -9.23 37.16 -14.59
N THR A 58 -8.14 36.70 -13.96
CA THR A 58 -7.16 35.79 -14.58
C THR A 58 -7.65 34.33 -14.65
N SER A 59 -8.39 33.82 -13.66
CA SER A 59 -8.99 32.48 -13.78
C SER A 59 -10.24 32.22 -12.93
N ARG A 60 -11.41 32.42 -13.54
CA ARG A 60 -12.73 32.08 -12.94
C ARG A 60 -12.87 30.63 -12.44
N SER A 61 -12.12 29.67 -12.99
CA SER A 61 -12.16 28.27 -12.54
C SER A 61 -11.27 28.02 -11.32
N PHE A 62 -10.04 28.53 -11.32
CA PHE A 62 -9.14 28.39 -10.16
C PHE A 62 -9.58 29.28 -9.00
N ALA A 63 -10.05 30.50 -9.26
CA ALA A 63 -10.61 31.39 -8.24
C ALA A 63 -11.67 30.71 -7.37
N ARG A 64 -12.55 29.91 -8.00
CA ARG A 64 -13.59 29.17 -7.28
C ARG A 64 -13.00 28.15 -6.30
N VAL A 65 -12.07 27.31 -6.73
CA VAL A 65 -11.51 26.25 -5.85
C VAL A 65 -10.55 26.82 -4.81
N ILE A 66 -9.87 27.92 -5.09
CA ILE A 66 -9.01 28.63 -4.13
C ILE A 66 -9.85 29.23 -2.99
N ARG A 67 -11.02 29.82 -3.30
CA ARG A 67 -11.95 30.36 -2.28
C ARG A 67 -12.53 29.27 -1.36
N GLU A 68 -12.65 28.03 -1.84
CA GLU A 68 -13.11 26.87 -1.07
C GLU A 68 -12.01 26.27 -0.13
N LEU A 69 -10.74 26.73 -0.18
CA LEU A 69 -9.67 26.31 0.76
C LEU A 69 -9.89 26.82 2.18
N GLU A 70 -9.67 25.99 3.19
CA GLU A 70 -9.94 26.31 4.60
C GLU A 70 -9.01 27.39 5.20
N GLY A 71 -9.60 28.42 5.83
CA GLY A 71 -8.88 29.42 6.62
C GLY A 71 -7.95 30.30 5.78
N GLU A 72 -6.76 30.61 6.33
CA GLU A 72 -5.78 31.50 5.68
C GLU A 72 -5.14 30.90 4.42
N LEU A 73 -5.27 29.58 4.23
CA LEU A 73 -4.67 28.88 3.09
C LEU A 73 -5.25 29.36 1.75
N ALA A 74 -6.53 29.78 1.73
CA ALA A 74 -7.14 30.42 0.57
C ALA A 74 -6.41 31.71 0.15
N ARG A 75 -6.06 32.57 1.12
CA ARG A 75 -5.30 33.82 0.88
C ARG A 75 -3.89 33.51 0.38
N ILE A 76 -3.21 32.56 1.03
CA ILE A 76 -1.83 32.18 0.71
C ILE A 76 -1.74 31.60 -0.71
N VAL A 77 -2.66 30.69 -1.07
CA VAL A 77 -2.70 30.10 -2.41
C VAL A 77 -3.17 31.10 -3.47
N CYS A 78 -4.05 32.06 -3.12
CA CYS A 78 -4.40 33.18 -4.00
C CYS A 78 -3.15 34.01 -4.36
N LEU A 79 -2.36 34.43 -3.37
CA LEU A 79 -1.14 35.22 -3.61
C LEU A 79 -0.08 34.41 -4.36
N PHE A 80 0.12 33.14 -4.01
CA PHE A 80 1.00 32.22 -4.76
C PHE A 80 0.58 32.12 -6.24
N TYR A 81 -0.71 31.92 -6.51
CA TYR A 81 -1.24 31.87 -7.88
C TYR A 81 -0.98 33.18 -8.65
N LEU A 82 -1.21 34.34 -8.04
CA LEU A 82 -1.02 35.64 -8.68
C LEU A 82 0.46 35.95 -8.98
N VAL A 83 1.36 35.58 -8.08
CA VAL A 83 2.81 35.72 -8.29
C VAL A 83 3.30 34.88 -9.46
N LEU A 84 2.80 33.65 -9.60
CA LEU A 84 3.17 32.78 -10.74
C LEU A 84 2.42 33.18 -12.02
N ARG A 85 1.18 33.65 -11.94
CA ARG A 85 0.47 34.27 -13.08
C ARG A 85 1.23 35.48 -13.63
N ALA A 86 1.87 36.28 -12.77
CA ALA A 86 2.73 37.37 -13.22
C ALA A 86 3.99 36.90 -13.97
N LEU A 87 4.54 35.71 -13.66
CA LEU A 87 5.58 35.09 -14.49
C LEU A 87 5.01 34.64 -15.85
N ASP A 88 3.91 33.88 -15.84
CA ASP A 88 3.22 33.45 -17.07
C ASP A 88 2.94 34.65 -18.00
N THR A 89 2.43 35.76 -17.45
CA THR A 89 2.13 36.98 -18.22
C THR A 89 3.38 37.64 -18.83
N VAL A 90 4.57 37.52 -18.21
CA VAL A 90 5.84 37.99 -18.80
C VAL A 90 6.36 37.00 -19.85
N GLU A 91 6.17 35.69 -19.65
CA GLU A 91 6.57 34.65 -20.60
C GLU A 91 5.72 34.71 -21.88
N ASP A 92 4.39 34.65 -21.75
CA ASP A 92 3.41 34.63 -22.85
C ASP A 92 3.43 35.90 -23.72
N ASP A 93 3.91 37.03 -23.18
CA ASP A 93 3.93 38.29 -23.91
C ASP A 93 5.05 38.34 -24.94
N MET A 94 4.77 37.85 -26.15
CA MET A 94 5.69 37.88 -27.29
C MET A 94 6.03 39.29 -27.80
N THR A 95 5.49 40.36 -27.19
CA THR A 95 5.83 41.75 -27.54
C THR A 95 6.94 42.35 -26.66
N ILE A 96 7.30 41.70 -25.55
CA ILE A 96 8.45 42.09 -24.70
C ILE A 96 9.73 41.48 -25.33
N PRO A 97 10.73 42.29 -25.72
CA PRO A 97 11.96 41.76 -26.31
C PRO A 97 12.84 41.05 -25.28
N ASN A 98 13.65 40.07 -25.73
CA ASN A 98 14.37 39.13 -24.85
C ASN A 98 15.41 39.79 -23.93
N ASP A 99 15.98 40.93 -24.31
CA ASP A 99 16.88 41.73 -23.47
C ASP A 99 16.18 42.32 -22.24
N VAL A 100 14.86 42.54 -22.30
CA VAL A 100 14.01 42.94 -21.17
C VAL A 100 13.37 41.73 -20.50
N LYS A 101 12.83 40.78 -21.28
CA LYS A 101 12.09 39.61 -20.77
C LYS A 101 12.96 38.69 -19.91
N LEU A 102 14.15 38.31 -20.39
CA LEU A 102 14.97 37.30 -19.71
C LEU A 102 15.51 37.77 -18.34
N PRO A 103 16.00 39.02 -18.17
CA PRO A 103 16.34 39.53 -16.85
C PRO A 103 15.11 39.67 -15.94
N LEU A 104 13.96 40.10 -16.47
CA LEU A 104 12.73 40.29 -15.71
C LEU A 104 12.22 38.97 -15.12
N LEU A 105 12.13 37.90 -15.93
CA LEU A 105 11.72 36.57 -15.48
C LEU A 105 12.62 36.05 -14.35
N ARG A 106 13.96 36.18 -14.49
CA ARG A 106 14.90 35.76 -13.44
C ARG A 106 14.81 36.63 -12.18
N ALA A 107 14.48 37.91 -12.31
CA ALA A 107 14.47 38.88 -11.22
C ALA A 107 13.12 39.03 -10.50
N LEU A 108 11.99 38.56 -11.05
CA LEU A 108 10.65 38.82 -10.47
C LEU A 108 10.53 38.38 -9.00
N HIS A 109 11.18 37.28 -8.61
CA HIS A 109 11.23 36.81 -7.23
C HIS A 109 11.86 37.82 -6.24
N THR A 110 12.75 38.71 -6.70
CA THR A 110 13.30 39.81 -5.89
C THR A 110 12.33 40.98 -5.80
N LYS A 111 11.49 41.19 -6.82
CA LYS A 111 10.47 42.27 -6.86
C LYS A 111 9.35 42.06 -5.85
N LEU A 112 9.14 40.83 -5.38
CA LEU A 112 8.31 40.52 -4.20
C LEU A 112 8.76 41.26 -2.93
N TYR A 113 10.03 41.66 -2.85
CA TYR A 113 10.63 42.39 -1.74
C TYR A 113 10.90 43.87 -2.06
N GLU A 114 10.44 44.38 -3.21
CA GLU A 114 10.64 45.76 -3.67
C GLU A 114 9.31 46.54 -3.62
N PRO A 115 9.08 47.38 -2.58
CA PRO A 115 7.80 48.07 -2.41
C PRO A 115 7.46 49.00 -3.56
N GLY A 116 6.24 48.88 -4.09
CA GLY A 116 5.75 49.73 -5.18
C GLY A 116 6.23 49.37 -6.58
N TRP A 117 6.93 48.25 -6.76
CA TRP A 117 7.32 47.78 -8.10
C TRP A 117 6.09 47.42 -8.95
N THR A 118 6.07 47.90 -10.21
CA THR A 118 5.05 47.63 -11.23
C THR A 118 5.69 47.60 -12.61
N PHE A 119 5.04 46.95 -13.58
CA PHE A 119 5.51 46.87 -14.98
C PHE A 119 4.34 47.08 -15.96
N LYS A 120 4.46 48.07 -16.84
CA LYS A 120 3.36 48.59 -17.68
C LYS A 120 3.56 48.44 -19.18
N GLU A 121 4.62 47.73 -19.58
CA GLU A 121 4.98 47.57 -21.01
C GLU A 121 4.34 46.33 -21.64
N SER A 122 3.77 45.44 -20.82
CA SER A 122 3.05 44.24 -21.27
C SER A 122 1.74 44.57 -21.99
N LYS A 123 1.40 43.77 -23.00
CA LYS A 123 0.18 43.81 -23.82
C LYS A 123 -0.66 42.53 -23.72
N GLU A 124 -0.22 41.55 -22.93
CA GLU A 124 -0.94 40.30 -22.64
C GLU A 124 -2.28 40.59 -21.92
N LYS A 125 -3.27 39.70 -22.03
CA LYS A 125 -4.63 39.88 -21.47
C LYS A 125 -4.65 40.07 -19.95
N ASP A 126 -3.71 39.43 -19.24
CA ASP A 126 -3.65 39.38 -17.78
C ASP A 126 -2.68 40.45 -17.21
N LYS A 127 -2.15 41.35 -18.05
CA LYS A 127 -1.17 42.41 -17.71
C LYS A 127 -1.48 43.24 -16.45
N ILE A 128 -2.74 43.29 -16.01
CA ILE A 128 -3.15 43.94 -14.77
C ILE A 128 -2.36 43.44 -13.54
N VAL A 129 -1.96 42.16 -13.52
CA VAL A 129 -1.15 41.59 -12.42
C VAL A 129 0.28 42.16 -12.38
N LEU A 130 0.76 42.74 -13.49
CA LEU A 130 2.04 43.44 -13.60
C LEU A 130 1.86 44.95 -13.40
N GLU A 131 0.81 45.54 -13.96
CA GLU A 131 0.50 46.97 -13.86
C GLU A 131 0.17 47.42 -12.42
N GLU A 132 -0.40 46.52 -11.61
CA GLU A 132 -0.74 46.71 -10.19
C GLU A 132 -0.10 45.63 -9.29
N PHE A 133 1.12 45.19 -9.63
CA PHE A 133 1.88 44.21 -8.84
C PHE A 133 2.17 44.70 -7.41
N ASP A 134 2.17 46.01 -7.17
CA ASP A 134 2.34 46.64 -5.85
C ASP A 134 1.28 46.15 -4.82
N ALA A 135 0.06 45.85 -5.27
CA ALA A 135 -0.98 45.30 -4.41
C ALA A 135 -0.66 43.84 -3.99
N ILE A 136 -0.14 43.03 -4.92
CA ILE A 136 0.28 41.64 -4.67
C ILE A 136 1.50 41.63 -3.75
N GLN A 137 2.48 42.50 -4.02
CA GLN A 137 3.70 42.70 -3.24
C GLN A 137 3.37 43.11 -1.79
N THR A 138 2.47 44.08 -1.62
CA THR A 138 2.03 44.54 -0.30
C THR A 138 1.45 43.37 0.51
N GLU A 139 0.55 42.58 -0.08
CA GLU A 139 -0.09 41.45 0.61
C GLU A 139 0.86 40.28 0.87
N PHE A 140 1.78 40.00 -0.06
CA PHE A 140 2.87 39.03 0.12
C PHE A 140 3.74 39.37 1.34
N SER A 141 4.11 40.65 1.51
CA SER A 141 4.94 41.10 2.63
C SER A 141 4.31 40.89 4.02
N LEU A 142 2.98 40.73 4.05
CA LEU A 142 2.17 40.52 5.27
C LEU A 142 1.92 39.03 5.58
N LEU A 143 2.46 38.10 4.77
CA LEU A 143 2.43 36.67 5.07
C LEU A 143 3.51 36.29 6.10
N ASP A 144 3.31 35.19 6.81
CA ASP A 144 4.36 34.56 7.63
C ASP A 144 5.60 34.25 6.75
N PRO A 145 6.83 34.55 7.21
CA PRO A 145 8.07 34.26 6.50
C PRO A 145 8.16 32.83 5.92
N LYS A 146 7.58 31.82 6.58
CA LYS A 146 7.56 30.43 6.09
C LYS A 146 6.79 30.26 4.77
N TYR A 147 5.78 31.09 4.50
CA TYR A 147 5.05 31.09 3.24
C TYR A 147 5.79 31.94 2.21
N GLN A 148 6.32 33.10 2.62
CA GLN A 148 7.12 33.97 1.75
C GLN A 148 8.30 33.21 1.11
N SER A 149 9.02 32.40 1.90
CA SER A 149 10.15 31.61 1.41
C SER A 149 9.76 30.59 0.34
N VAL A 150 8.61 29.93 0.48
CA VAL A 150 8.13 28.94 -0.52
C VAL A 150 7.70 29.63 -1.81
N ILE A 151 6.92 30.71 -1.70
CA ILE A 151 6.44 31.48 -2.87
C ILE A 151 7.63 32.07 -3.64
N ALA A 152 8.59 32.68 -2.95
CA ALA A 152 9.76 33.30 -3.58
C ALA A 152 10.73 32.27 -4.20
N ASP A 153 10.95 31.12 -3.57
CA ASP A 153 11.79 30.04 -4.12
C ASP A 153 11.20 29.44 -5.40
N ILE A 154 9.89 29.17 -5.40
CA ILE A 154 9.20 28.67 -6.60
C ILE A 154 9.17 29.72 -7.71
N CYS A 155 8.86 30.98 -7.38
CA CYS A 155 8.92 32.09 -8.34
C CYS A 155 10.32 32.21 -8.97
N LYS A 156 11.38 32.06 -8.18
CA LYS A 156 12.77 32.07 -8.65
C LYS A 156 13.07 30.91 -9.61
N LYS A 157 12.70 29.69 -9.24
CA LYS A 157 12.95 28.47 -10.04
C LYS A 157 12.16 28.48 -11.35
N MET A 158 10.87 28.84 -11.29
CA MET A 158 9.97 28.93 -12.44
C MET A 158 10.44 30.02 -13.41
N GLY A 159 10.71 31.24 -12.92
CA GLY A 159 11.21 32.33 -13.74
C GLY A 159 12.60 32.07 -14.34
N ALA A 160 13.47 31.32 -13.65
CA ALA A 160 14.73 30.87 -14.22
C ALA A 160 14.53 29.88 -15.38
N GLY A 161 13.67 28.87 -15.21
CA GLY A 161 13.35 27.89 -16.23
C GLY A 161 12.66 28.49 -17.47
N MET A 162 11.67 29.36 -17.26
CA MET A 162 11.01 30.12 -18.35
C MET A 162 12.02 30.98 -19.13
N ALA A 163 12.95 31.63 -18.44
CA ALA A 163 14.03 32.38 -19.10
C ALA A 163 15.01 31.46 -19.86
N ASP A 164 15.31 30.27 -19.35
CA ASP A 164 16.13 29.29 -20.07
C ASP A 164 15.44 28.81 -21.36
N PHE A 165 14.13 28.58 -21.33
CA PHE A 165 13.35 28.19 -22.51
C PHE A 165 13.16 29.34 -23.51
N ALA A 166 12.80 30.54 -23.06
CA ALA A 166 12.65 31.72 -23.93
C ALA A 166 13.98 32.12 -24.62
N ALA A 167 15.12 31.82 -23.99
CA ALA A 167 16.45 32.02 -24.58
C ALA A 167 16.80 31.04 -25.73
N LEU A 168 16.02 29.98 -25.95
CA LEU A 168 16.19 29.06 -27.09
C LEU A 168 15.67 29.67 -28.42
N ALA A 169 14.88 30.74 -28.37
CA ALA A 169 14.45 31.45 -29.56
C ALA A 169 15.61 32.28 -30.16
N THR A 170 15.83 32.16 -31.47
CA THR A 170 16.89 32.84 -32.22
C THR A 170 16.31 33.76 -33.29
N PRO A 171 17.06 34.71 -33.87
CA PRO A 171 16.59 35.52 -35.00
C PRO A 171 16.16 34.66 -36.21
N GLU A 172 16.77 33.50 -36.40
CA GLU A 172 16.48 32.54 -37.46
C GLU A 172 15.33 31.58 -37.12
N GLN A 173 15.12 31.27 -35.84
CA GLN A 173 13.97 30.53 -35.30
C GLN A 173 13.32 31.32 -34.15
N PRO A 174 12.39 32.25 -34.44
CA PRO A 174 11.84 33.20 -33.46
C PRO A 174 10.89 32.58 -32.42
N VAL A 175 10.74 31.25 -32.44
CA VAL A 175 9.92 30.48 -31.50
C VAL A 175 10.82 29.40 -30.91
N ALA A 176 10.86 29.28 -29.58
CA ALA A 176 11.57 28.19 -28.92
C ALA A 176 10.90 26.85 -29.25
N GLU A 177 11.58 26.00 -30.03
CA GLU A 177 11.09 24.66 -30.37
C GLU A 177 11.51 23.64 -29.30
N ILE A 178 10.53 23.01 -28.66
CA ILE A 178 10.78 21.85 -27.81
C ILE A 178 11.17 20.66 -28.70
N ASN A 179 12.38 20.12 -28.53
CA ASN A 179 12.91 19.09 -29.43
C ASN A 179 12.54 17.67 -28.99
N SER A 180 12.81 17.32 -27.73
CA SER A 180 12.59 15.98 -27.19
C SER A 180 11.45 15.91 -26.16
N ILE A 181 11.03 14.68 -25.85
CA ILE A 181 10.06 14.41 -24.75
C ILE A 181 10.68 14.78 -23.38
N ALA A 182 12.01 14.71 -23.24
CA ALA A 182 12.68 15.13 -22.00
C ALA A 182 12.67 16.66 -21.83
N ASP A 183 12.85 17.42 -22.92
CA ASP A 183 12.72 18.88 -22.90
C ASP A 183 11.27 19.29 -22.61
N TYR A 184 10.30 18.54 -23.15
CA TYR A 184 8.87 18.74 -22.87
C TYR A 184 8.52 18.50 -21.39
N ASP A 185 9.06 17.44 -20.79
CA ASP A 185 8.94 17.18 -19.35
C ASP A 185 9.58 18.28 -18.51
N LEU A 186 10.75 18.76 -18.91
CA LEU A 186 11.48 19.82 -18.20
C LEU A 186 10.74 21.16 -18.27
N TYR A 187 10.18 21.52 -19.42
CA TYR A 187 9.30 22.69 -19.57
C TYR A 187 8.07 22.57 -18.66
N CYS A 188 7.37 21.43 -18.72
CA CYS A 188 6.19 21.20 -17.87
C CYS A 188 6.54 21.16 -16.38
N HIS A 189 7.75 20.72 -16.00
CA HIS A 189 8.26 20.80 -14.64
C HIS A 189 8.39 22.26 -14.18
N TYR A 190 9.05 23.12 -14.96
CA TYR A 190 9.22 24.52 -14.57
C TYR A 190 7.87 25.26 -14.46
N VAL A 191 6.96 25.07 -15.41
CA VAL A 191 5.69 25.82 -15.46
C VAL A 191 4.63 25.29 -14.48
N ALA A 192 4.58 23.98 -14.20
CA ALA A 192 3.53 23.40 -13.35
C ALA A 192 3.99 22.33 -12.35
N GLY A 193 5.09 21.63 -12.62
CA GLY A 193 5.69 20.71 -11.65
C GLY A 193 6.11 21.43 -10.36
N LEU A 194 6.81 22.56 -10.51
CA LEU A 194 7.16 23.48 -9.42
C LEU A 194 5.92 24.10 -8.73
N VAL A 195 4.82 24.31 -9.44
CA VAL A 195 3.55 24.73 -8.82
C VAL A 195 3.05 23.64 -7.88
N GLY A 196 3.13 22.36 -8.28
CA GLY A 196 2.81 21.21 -7.44
C GLY A 196 3.71 21.12 -6.21
N GLU A 197 5.03 21.25 -6.37
CA GLU A 197 5.99 21.29 -5.26
C GLU A 197 5.71 22.46 -4.29
N GLY A 198 5.47 23.65 -4.83
CA GLY A 198 5.13 24.85 -4.06
C GLY A 198 3.85 24.70 -3.25
N LEU A 199 2.78 24.20 -3.88
CA LEU A 199 1.53 23.89 -3.19
C LEU A 199 1.75 22.88 -2.06
N SER A 200 2.52 21.81 -2.31
CA SER A 200 2.88 20.80 -1.31
C SER A 200 3.61 21.41 -0.10
N GLY A 201 4.56 22.30 -0.37
CA GLY A 201 5.28 23.09 0.63
C GLY A 201 4.36 24.02 1.43
N LEU A 202 3.45 24.73 0.77
CA LEU A 202 2.47 25.62 1.43
C LEU A 202 1.47 24.84 2.29
N PHE A 203 0.99 23.69 1.82
CA PHE A 203 0.09 22.82 2.59
C PHE A 203 0.77 22.31 3.87
N ALA A 204 2.02 21.82 3.77
CA ALA A 204 2.82 21.42 4.91
C ALA A 204 3.13 22.58 5.87
N ALA A 205 3.56 23.74 5.34
CA ALA A 205 3.89 24.93 6.15
C ALA A 205 2.67 25.50 6.89
N SER A 206 1.45 25.29 6.37
CA SER A 206 0.21 25.69 7.03
C SER A 206 -0.20 24.81 8.21
N GLY A 207 0.40 23.62 8.36
CA GLY A 207 -0.01 22.62 9.35
C GLY A 207 -1.38 21.98 9.08
N LYS A 208 -2.04 22.31 7.96
CA LYS A 208 -3.28 21.63 7.50
C LYS A 208 -3.00 20.25 6.94
N GLU A 209 -1.80 20.04 6.38
CA GLU A 209 -1.31 18.75 5.91
C GLU A 209 -0.10 18.26 6.71
N ARG A 210 0.23 16.98 6.53
CA ARG A 210 1.41 16.35 7.15
C ARG A 210 2.69 16.88 6.51
N SER A 211 3.72 17.13 7.33
CA SER A 211 4.96 17.77 6.87
C SER A 211 5.63 17.06 5.70
N PHE A 212 5.60 15.73 5.66
CA PHE A 212 6.22 14.91 4.62
C PHE A 212 5.63 15.13 3.20
N ILE A 213 4.46 15.78 3.09
CA ILE A 213 3.86 16.15 1.79
C ILE A 213 4.81 17.07 1.01
N ALA A 214 5.54 17.96 1.69
CA ALA A 214 6.55 18.81 1.06
C ALA A 214 7.71 18.01 0.45
N ASP A 215 7.97 16.79 0.92
CA ASP A 215 9.03 15.92 0.42
C ASP A 215 8.56 15.03 -0.75
N GLN A 216 7.26 15.04 -1.11
CA GLN A 216 6.68 14.20 -2.17
C GLN A 216 6.90 14.77 -3.59
N LEU A 217 8.07 15.34 -3.84
CA LEU A 217 8.39 16.14 -5.03
C LEU A 217 8.06 15.40 -6.34
N THR A 218 8.36 14.10 -6.44
CA THR A 218 8.04 13.30 -7.64
C THR A 218 6.54 13.26 -7.94
N LEU A 219 5.71 13.00 -6.93
CA LEU A 219 4.26 12.87 -7.09
C LEU A 219 3.60 14.24 -7.31
N SER A 220 4.03 15.28 -6.59
CA SER A 220 3.55 16.64 -6.79
C SER A 220 3.96 17.22 -8.14
N ASN A 221 5.17 16.93 -8.60
CA ASN A 221 5.63 17.26 -9.95
C ASN A 221 4.79 16.55 -11.01
N SER A 222 4.60 15.23 -10.88
CA SER A 222 3.82 14.43 -11.85
C SER A 222 2.36 14.93 -11.95
N MET A 223 1.75 15.30 -10.81
CA MET A 223 0.46 15.99 -10.78
C MET A 223 0.48 17.32 -11.56
N GLY A 224 1.52 18.14 -11.41
CA GLY A 224 1.72 19.36 -12.20
C GLY A 224 1.83 19.09 -13.70
N LEU A 225 2.64 18.09 -14.09
CA LEU A 225 2.81 17.66 -15.48
C LEU A 225 1.49 17.18 -16.11
N LEU A 226 0.66 16.42 -15.39
CA LEU A 226 -0.66 16.00 -15.88
C LEU A 226 -1.52 17.21 -16.27
N LEU A 227 -1.57 18.23 -15.43
CA LEU A 227 -2.37 19.44 -15.66
C LEU A 227 -1.81 20.25 -16.85
N GLN A 228 -0.50 20.48 -16.89
CA GLN A 228 0.12 21.32 -17.92
C GLN A 228 0.10 20.68 -19.30
N LYS A 229 0.41 19.38 -19.41
CA LYS A 229 0.28 18.65 -20.67
C LYS A 229 -1.14 18.63 -21.19
N THR A 230 -2.13 18.58 -20.29
CA THR A 230 -3.54 18.68 -20.68
C THR A 230 -3.91 20.08 -21.20
N ASN A 231 -3.33 21.15 -20.67
CA ASN A 231 -3.51 22.51 -21.21
C ASN A 231 -2.85 22.65 -22.60
N ILE A 232 -1.57 22.33 -22.71
CA ILE A 232 -0.79 22.37 -23.98
C ILE A 232 -1.45 21.52 -25.08
N TYR A 233 -2.06 20.39 -24.72
CA TYR A 233 -2.79 19.58 -25.68
C TYR A 233 -4.13 20.20 -26.12
N ARG A 234 -4.83 20.90 -25.23
CA ARG A 234 -6.12 21.54 -25.51
C ARG A 234 -5.96 22.82 -26.35
N ASP A 235 -4.92 23.59 -26.09
CA ASP A 235 -4.78 24.98 -26.56
C ASP A 235 -3.93 25.12 -27.86
N LEU A 236 -3.53 23.99 -28.46
CA LEU A 236 -2.74 23.87 -29.70
C LEU A 236 -3.07 24.93 -30.77
N HIS A 237 -4.35 25.13 -31.09
CA HIS A 237 -4.75 26.03 -32.17
C HIS A 237 -4.50 27.51 -31.84
N GLU A 238 -4.69 27.91 -30.57
CA GLU A 238 -4.34 29.26 -30.10
C GLU A 238 -2.81 29.40 -30.07
N ASP A 239 -2.09 28.41 -29.52
CA ASP A 239 -0.62 28.40 -29.47
C ASP A 239 0.03 28.56 -30.86
N VAL A 240 -0.43 27.80 -31.86
CA VAL A 240 0.11 27.87 -33.23
C VAL A 240 -0.18 29.21 -33.91
N ILE A 241 -1.32 29.85 -33.61
CA ILE A 241 -1.67 31.18 -34.13
C ILE A 241 -0.82 32.27 -33.47
N ASP A 242 -0.64 32.20 -32.15
CA ASP A 242 0.15 33.15 -31.37
C ASP A 242 1.67 33.00 -31.58
N GLY A 243 2.08 31.94 -32.29
CA GLY A 243 3.49 31.65 -32.58
C GLY A 243 4.23 31.02 -31.39
N ARG A 244 3.54 30.22 -30.57
CA ARG A 244 4.09 29.47 -29.44
C ARG A 244 4.32 28.00 -29.81
N GLY A 245 5.32 27.36 -29.20
CA GLY A 245 5.96 26.15 -29.74
C GLY A 245 6.06 24.95 -28.78
N PHE A 246 4.96 24.58 -28.12
CA PHE A 246 5.01 23.65 -26.98
C PHE A 246 4.91 22.15 -27.31
N TRP A 247 4.60 21.74 -28.55
CA TRP A 247 4.55 20.31 -28.89
C TRP A 247 5.95 19.81 -29.31
N PRO A 248 6.47 18.73 -28.71
CA PRO A 248 7.82 18.28 -28.97
C PRO A 248 8.00 17.76 -30.40
N ARG A 249 9.08 18.21 -31.05
CA ARG A 249 9.47 17.79 -32.40
C ARG A 249 9.54 16.27 -32.56
N ALA A 250 10.06 15.58 -31.54
CA ALA A 250 10.09 14.13 -31.45
C ALA A 250 8.73 13.42 -31.61
N ILE A 251 7.60 14.12 -31.47
CA ILE A 251 6.26 13.57 -31.74
C ILE A 251 5.78 13.97 -33.14
N TRP A 252 5.66 15.26 -33.45
CA TRP A 252 5.05 15.67 -34.73
C TRP A 252 5.90 15.33 -35.96
N SER A 253 7.23 15.34 -35.87
CA SER A 253 8.08 15.04 -37.03
C SER A 253 7.96 13.58 -37.50
N LYS A 254 7.55 12.66 -36.62
CA LYS A 254 7.27 11.24 -36.97
C LYS A 254 6.19 11.10 -38.03
N TYR A 255 5.27 12.06 -38.10
CA TYR A 255 4.13 12.07 -39.01
C TYR A 255 4.36 12.99 -40.23
N GLY A 256 5.63 13.32 -40.50
CA GLY A 256 6.07 14.06 -41.69
C GLY A 256 5.77 15.55 -41.64
N PHE A 257 5.58 16.14 -40.46
CA PHE A 257 5.47 17.59 -40.29
C PHE A 257 6.86 18.22 -40.18
N ASN A 258 7.10 19.34 -40.86
CA ASN A 258 8.37 20.07 -40.77
C ASN A 258 8.32 21.21 -39.74
N SER A 259 7.11 21.72 -39.45
CA SER A 259 6.82 22.76 -38.47
C SER A 259 5.47 22.51 -37.78
N MET A 260 5.28 23.04 -36.56
CA MET A 260 3.99 22.96 -35.85
C MET A 260 2.85 23.69 -36.58
N LYS A 261 3.14 24.65 -37.47
CA LYS A 261 2.11 25.36 -38.25
C LYS A 261 1.35 24.43 -39.21
N GLU A 262 1.97 23.32 -39.63
CA GLU A 262 1.33 22.30 -40.46
C GLU A 262 0.34 21.42 -39.68
N LEU A 263 0.34 21.43 -38.34
CA LEU A 263 -0.59 20.62 -37.53
C LEU A 263 -2.04 21.12 -37.60
N ILE A 264 -2.26 22.38 -38.00
CA ILE A 264 -3.60 22.96 -38.21
C ILE A 264 -4.00 23.00 -39.69
N ASP A 265 -3.22 22.38 -40.57
CA ASP A 265 -3.53 22.26 -42.00
C ASP A 265 -4.75 21.33 -42.20
N PRO A 266 -5.86 21.81 -42.79
CA PRO A 266 -7.03 20.98 -43.08
C PRO A 266 -6.75 19.78 -44.00
N GLU A 267 -5.72 19.85 -44.86
CA GLU A 267 -5.36 18.75 -45.76
C GLU A 267 -4.62 17.60 -45.04
N ARG A 268 -4.04 17.86 -43.86
CA ARG A 268 -3.24 16.91 -43.07
C ARG A 268 -3.85 16.58 -41.70
N GLU A 269 -5.16 16.78 -41.57
CA GLU A 269 -5.92 16.61 -40.31
C GLU A 269 -5.86 15.15 -39.76
N THR A 270 -5.53 14.16 -40.60
CA THR A 270 -5.43 12.75 -40.19
C THR A 270 -4.07 12.46 -39.53
N GLU A 271 -2.99 12.91 -40.14
CA GLU A 271 -1.63 12.83 -39.61
C GLU A 271 -1.48 13.66 -38.33
N ALA A 272 -2.11 14.85 -38.29
CA ALA A 272 -2.17 15.68 -37.11
C ALA A 272 -2.89 14.96 -35.96
N MET A 273 -3.94 14.18 -36.26
CA MET A 273 -4.65 13.35 -35.27
C MET A 273 -3.78 12.26 -34.65
N TRP A 274 -2.81 11.72 -35.42
CA TRP A 274 -1.86 10.73 -34.92
C TRP A 274 -0.88 11.36 -33.92
N ALA A 275 -0.27 12.49 -34.28
CA ALA A 275 0.57 13.27 -33.37
C ALA A 275 -0.20 13.67 -32.09
N ALA A 276 -1.44 14.12 -32.25
CA ALA A 276 -2.33 14.48 -31.16
C ALA A 276 -2.66 13.31 -30.22
N SER A 277 -2.84 12.11 -30.77
CA SER A 277 -3.09 10.90 -29.98
C SER A 277 -1.88 10.51 -29.13
N GLU A 278 -0.66 10.68 -29.65
CA GLU A 278 0.58 10.44 -28.91
C GLU A 278 0.77 11.44 -27.74
N MET A 279 0.41 12.72 -27.93
CA MET A 279 0.41 13.73 -26.86
C MET A 279 -0.51 13.35 -25.69
N VAL A 280 -1.69 12.80 -25.96
CA VAL A 280 -2.60 12.34 -24.88
C VAL A 280 -2.03 11.13 -24.13
N LEU A 281 -1.41 10.19 -24.83
CA LEU A 281 -0.76 9.04 -24.19
C LEU A 281 0.41 9.49 -23.31
N ASP A 282 1.18 10.50 -23.73
CA ASP A 282 2.23 11.10 -22.92
C ASP A 282 1.68 11.84 -21.68
N ALA A 283 0.56 12.56 -21.79
CA ALA A 283 -0.09 13.17 -20.63
C ALA A 283 -0.62 12.11 -19.64
N LEU A 284 -1.18 11.01 -20.15
CA LEU A 284 -1.79 9.95 -19.33
C LEU A 284 -0.79 9.18 -18.46
N ARG A 285 0.52 9.20 -18.74
CA ARG A 285 1.51 8.53 -17.88
C ARG A 285 1.58 9.10 -16.46
N HIS A 286 1.12 10.33 -16.28
CA HIS A 286 1.08 11.03 -14.99
C HIS A 286 -0.23 10.79 -14.21
N ALA A 287 -1.20 10.06 -14.79
CA ALA A 287 -2.53 9.89 -14.20
C ALA A 287 -2.54 9.01 -12.94
N THR A 288 -1.63 8.04 -12.81
CA THR A 288 -1.48 7.21 -11.61
C THR A 288 -0.85 8.00 -10.48
N ASP A 289 0.27 8.68 -10.74
CA ASP A 289 1.00 9.46 -9.74
C ASP A 289 0.14 10.60 -9.17
N ALA A 290 -0.70 11.22 -10.00
CA ALA A 290 -1.69 12.20 -9.59
C ALA A 290 -2.74 11.60 -8.63
N LEU A 291 -3.20 10.37 -8.87
CA LEU A 291 -4.11 9.65 -7.96
C LEU A 291 -3.40 9.32 -6.65
N ASP A 292 -2.16 8.81 -6.71
CA ASP A 292 -1.37 8.46 -5.54
C ASP A 292 -1.08 9.69 -4.67
N TYR A 293 -0.66 10.82 -5.26
CA TYR A 293 -0.50 12.11 -4.58
C TYR A 293 -1.76 12.50 -3.81
N MET A 294 -2.93 12.41 -4.45
CA MET A 294 -4.22 12.73 -3.84
C MET A 294 -4.60 11.81 -2.67
N THR A 295 -4.07 10.58 -2.57
CA THR A 295 -4.31 9.71 -1.41
C THR A 295 -3.57 10.14 -0.14
N LEU A 296 -2.51 10.95 -0.27
CA LEU A 296 -1.67 11.39 0.85
C LEU A 296 -2.28 12.57 1.61
N LEU A 297 -3.13 13.35 0.94
CA LEU A 297 -3.82 14.54 1.45
C LEU A 297 -4.90 14.16 2.49
N LYS A 298 -4.89 14.85 3.63
CA LYS A 298 -5.79 14.62 4.77
C LYS A 298 -6.88 15.69 4.90
N CYS A 299 -6.58 16.94 4.56
CA CYS A 299 -7.51 18.06 4.68
C CYS A 299 -8.49 18.04 3.51
N GLN A 300 -9.79 17.99 3.80
CA GLN A 300 -10.84 17.87 2.79
C GLN A 300 -10.85 19.01 1.77
N SER A 301 -10.56 20.24 2.20
CA SER A 301 -10.52 21.40 1.30
C SER A 301 -9.29 21.36 0.37
N VAL A 302 -8.13 20.94 0.89
CA VAL A 302 -6.90 20.71 0.11
C VAL A 302 -7.09 19.56 -0.89
N PHE A 303 -7.67 18.44 -0.45
CA PHE A 303 -8.03 17.33 -1.34
C PHE A 303 -8.93 17.81 -2.48
N ASN A 304 -10.03 18.53 -2.19
CA ASN A 304 -10.94 19.03 -3.22
C ASN A 304 -10.23 20.00 -4.20
N PHE A 305 -9.39 20.89 -3.67
CA PHE A 305 -8.62 21.85 -4.46
C PHE A 305 -7.66 21.17 -5.45
N VAL A 306 -7.02 20.06 -5.07
CA VAL A 306 -6.16 19.25 -5.95
C VAL A 306 -6.99 18.36 -6.89
N ALA A 307 -8.06 17.75 -6.37
CA ALA A 307 -8.87 16.77 -7.09
C ALA A 307 -9.71 17.37 -8.22
N ILE A 308 -10.26 18.56 -8.04
CA ILE A 308 -11.12 19.21 -9.05
C ILE A 308 -10.37 19.46 -10.37
N PRO A 309 -9.17 20.09 -10.38
CA PRO A 309 -8.33 20.19 -11.58
C PRO A 309 -7.98 18.83 -12.19
N ALA A 310 -7.62 17.82 -11.39
CA ALA A 310 -7.29 16.48 -11.88
C ALA A 310 -8.48 15.80 -12.60
N VAL A 311 -9.68 15.84 -12.04
CA VAL A 311 -10.86 15.26 -12.71
C VAL A 311 -11.30 16.05 -13.95
N MET A 312 -11.04 17.36 -13.96
CA MET A 312 -11.25 18.19 -15.16
C MET A 312 -10.21 17.88 -16.24
N ALA A 313 -8.97 17.57 -15.87
CA ALA A 313 -7.91 17.22 -16.80
C ALA A 313 -8.20 15.89 -17.52
N ILE A 314 -8.49 14.81 -16.79
CA ILE A 314 -8.82 13.52 -17.42
C ILE A 314 -10.10 13.58 -18.29
N ALA A 315 -11.08 14.41 -17.91
CA ALA A 315 -12.26 14.67 -18.73
C ALA A 315 -11.94 15.52 -19.97
N THR A 316 -11.01 16.48 -19.86
CA THR A 316 -10.52 17.25 -21.00
C THR A 316 -9.79 16.36 -21.98
N LEU A 317 -8.83 15.54 -21.51
CA LEU A 317 -8.10 14.57 -22.32
C LEU A 317 -9.05 13.63 -23.07
N GLU A 318 -10.10 13.11 -22.44
CA GLU A 318 -11.11 12.32 -23.14
C GLU A 318 -11.83 13.11 -24.22
N ARG A 319 -12.20 14.36 -23.93
CA ARG A 319 -12.97 15.22 -24.84
C ARG A 319 -12.16 15.68 -26.05
N THR A 320 -10.84 15.84 -25.90
CA THR A 320 -9.89 16.25 -26.94
C THR A 320 -9.25 15.05 -27.67
N PHE A 321 -9.23 13.86 -27.07
CA PHE A 321 -8.74 12.65 -27.73
C PHE A 321 -9.58 12.27 -28.96
N MET A 322 -8.90 12.07 -30.09
CA MET A 322 -9.49 11.76 -31.41
C MET A 322 -10.53 12.80 -31.90
N ASN A 323 -10.43 14.06 -31.47
CA ASN A 323 -11.42 15.10 -31.77
C ASN A 323 -10.86 16.18 -32.73
N LYS A 324 -11.28 16.11 -34.00
CA LYS A 324 -10.86 17.02 -35.11
C LYS A 324 -11.03 18.52 -34.83
N LYS A 325 -11.83 18.90 -33.82
CA LYS A 325 -12.02 20.30 -33.42
C LYS A 325 -10.77 20.94 -32.82
N ILE A 326 -9.85 20.18 -32.22
CA ILE A 326 -8.64 20.73 -31.57
C ILE A 326 -7.73 21.51 -32.53
N PHE A 327 -7.81 21.22 -33.83
CA PHE A 327 -7.04 21.90 -34.88
C PHE A 327 -7.72 23.18 -35.40
N LYS A 328 -8.87 23.59 -34.82
CA LYS A 328 -9.74 24.67 -35.34
C LYS A 328 -10.32 25.56 -34.24
N GLU A 329 -10.49 25.04 -33.03
CA GLU A 329 -11.06 25.75 -31.89
C GLU A 329 -10.63 25.12 -30.56
N ASN A 330 -10.56 25.92 -29.51
CA ASN A 330 -10.35 25.42 -28.14
C ASN A 330 -11.53 24.56 -27.66
N VAL A 331 -11.30 23.26 -27.54
CA VAL A 331 -12.31 22.28 -27.11
C VAL A 331 -12.49 22.32 -25.59
N LYS A 332 -13.69 22.68 -25.13
CA LYS A 332 -14.02 22.82 -23.70
C LYS A 332 -15.06 21.78 -23.25
N ILE A 333 -14.89 21.25 -22.04
CA ILE A 333 -15.90 20.39 -21.40
C ILE A 333 -17.18 21.19 -21.09
N ARG A 334 -18.34 20.51 -21.08
CA ARG A 334 -19.63 21.21 -20.90
C ARG A 334 -19.80 21.70 -19.46
N LYS A 335 -20.48 22.82 -19.26
CA LYS A 335 -20.70 23.40 -17.91
C LYS A 335 -21.46 22.44 -16.97
N GLY A 336 -22.45 21.70 -17.47
CA GLY A 336 -23.19 20.71 -16.68
C GLY A 336 -22.32 19.53 -16.24
N GLU A 337 -21.51 19.00 -17.16
CA GLU A 337 -20.48 17.99 -16.88
C GLU A 337 -19.42 18.48 -15.87
N THR A 338 -18.90 19.70 -16.03
CA THR A 338 -17.93 20.32 -15.10
C THR A 338 -18.49 20.37 -13.68
N LEU A 339 -19.75 20.80 -13.51
CA LEU A 339 -20.41 20.86 -12.21
C LEU A 339 -20.64 19.45 -11.63
N ARG A 340 -20.98 18.46 -12.47
CA ARG A 340 -21.09 17.06 -12.06
C ARG A 340 -19.75 16.47 -11.59
N LEU A 341 -18.64 16.85 -12.23
CA LEU A 341 -17.29 16.45 -11.80
C LEU A 341 -16.93 17.06 -10.45
N ILE A 342 -17.15 18.37 -10.27
CA ILE A 342 -16.93 19.10 -9.00
C ILE A 342 -17.77 18.52 -7.85
N MET A 343 -18.99 18.04 -8.12
CA MET A 343 -19.84 17.39 -7.11
C MET A 343 -19.42 15.94 -6.77
N ARG A 344 -18.67 15.26 -7.64
CA ARG A 344 -18.20 13.88 -7.43
C ARG A 344 -16.75 13.82 -6.90
N ALA A 345 -15.95 14.87 -7.11
CA ALA A 345 -14.56 14.94 -6.66
C ALA A 345 -14.44 15.28 -5.16
N THR A 346 -15.04 14.46 -4.30
CA THR A 346 -15.11 14.69 -2.85
C THR A 346 -14.25 13.73 -2.03
N ASN A 347 -13.79 12.62 -2.60
CA ASN A 347 -12.94 11.64 -1.92
C ASN A 347 -12.11 10.83 -2.93
N PRO A 348 -10.99 10.20 -2.52
CA PRO A 348 -10.10 9.46 -3.42
C PRO A 348 -10.81 8.34 -4.21
N ARG A 349 -11.80 7.67 -3.61
CA ARG A 349 -12.53 6.58 -4.24
C ARG A 349 -13.36 7.09 -5.42
N ASP A 350 -14.15 8.15 -5.24
CA ASP A 350 -14.96 8.69 -6.33
C ASP A 350 -14.11 9.36 -7.42
N VAL A 351 -12.98 9.97 -7.06
CA VAL A 351 -11.99 10.47 -8.02
C VAL A 351 -11.39 9.33 -8.85
N SER A 352 -10.98 8.22 -8.23
CA SER A 352 -10.48 7.05 -8.99
C SER A 352 -11.55 6.44 -9.90
N TYR A 353 -12.83 6.46 -9.49
CA TYR A 353 -13.94 6.05 -10.35
C TYR A 353 -14.17 6.99 -11.53
N ILE A 354 -13.97 8.31 -11.38
CA ILE A 354 -13.99 9.28 -12.49
C ILE A 354 -12.83 8.99 -13.44
N PHE A 355 -11.59 8.88 -12.93
CA PHE A 355 -10.41 8.57 -13.75
C PHE A 355 -10.61 7.28 -14.56
N ARG A 356 -11.11 6.22 -13.91
CA ARG A 356 -11.45 4.95 -14.57
C ARG A 356 -12.58 5.09 -15.59
N GLU A 357 -13.57 5.96 -15.36
CA GLU A 357 -14.67 6.23 -16.29
C GLU A 357 -14.15 6.88 -17.58
N TYR A 358 -13.32 7.92 -17.48
CA TYR A 358 -12.79 8.63 -18.65
C TYR A 358 -11.65 7.88 -19.34
N ALA A 359 -10.78 7.19 -18.61
CA ALA A 359 -9.78 6.30 -19.21
C ALA A 359 -10.43 5.18 -20.05
N ARG A 360 -11.57 4.62 -19.60
CA ARG A 360 -12.35 3.65 -20.40
C ARG A 360 -12.98 4.27 -21.65
N LYS A 361 -13.44 5.53 -21.59
CA LYS A 361 -13.96 6.25 -22.78
C LYS A 361 -12.84 6.51 -23.81
N ILE A 362 -11.64 6.91 -23.35
CA ILE A 362 -10.45 7.04 -24.19
C ILE A 362 -10.11 5.69 -24.84
N HIS A 363 -10.03 4.62 -24.04
CA HIS A 363 -9.73 3.28 -24.54
C HIS A 363 -10.75 2.76 -25.55
N ALA A 364 -12.05 3.01 -25.34
CA ALA A 364 -13.09 2.62 -26.29
C ALA A 364 -12.95 3.34 -27.65
N LYS A 365 -12.51 4.61 -27.67
CA LYS A 365 -12.18 5.32 -28.92
C LYS A 365 -10.98 4.69 -29.62
N ILE A 366 -9.96 4.23 -28.86
CA ILE A 366 -8.81 3.50 -29.42
C ILE A 366 -9.28 2.19 -30.06
N GLU A 367 -10.09 1.36 -29.38
CA GLU A 367 -10.59 0.10 -29.94
C GLU A 367 -11.42 0.33 -31.22
N GLN A 368 -12.37 1.28 -31.20
CA GLN A 368 -13.20 1.60 -32.37
C GLN A 368 -12.41 2.14 -33.58
N TRP A 369 -11.26 2.75 -33.33
CA TRP A 369 -10.43 3.38 -34.37
C TRP A 369 -9.36 2.42 -34.94
N ALA A 370 -8.76 1.60 -34.07
CA ALA A 370 -7.71 0.63 -34.43
C ALA A 370 -8.21 -0.53 -35.32
N GLU A 371 -9.51 -0.72 -35.46
CA GLU A 371 -10.10 -1.69 -36.40
C GLU A 371 -9.85 -1.36 -37.88
N HIS A 372 -9.48 -0.12 -38.23
CA HIS A 372 -9.49 0.33 -39.64
C HIS A 372 -8.18 0.95 -40.18
N HIS A 373 -7.37 1.65 -39.38
CA HIS A 373 -6.11 2.27 -39.86
C HIS A 373 -5.01 2.30 -38.78
N TYR A 374 -3.74 2.22 -39.19
CA TYR A 374 -2.55 2.27 -38.31
C TYR A 374 -1.48 3.23 -38.89
N PRO A 375 -0.77 3.97 -38.02
CA PRO A 375 0.60 3.58 -37.68
C PRO A 375 0.76 3.15 -36.22
N SER A 376 1.75 2.32 -35.89
CA SER A 376 1.91 1.81 -34.52
C SER A 376 2.49 2.87 -33.58
N PHE A 377 1.66 3.45 -32.72
CA PHE A 377 2.06 4.38 -31.65
C PHE A 377 2.99 3.77 -30.58
N ILE A 378 3.29 2.48 -30.67
CA ILE A 378 4.18 1.75 -29.76
C ILE A 378 5.52 1.53 -30.48
N GLN A 379 6.57 2.24 -30.05
CA GLN A 379 7.94 1.90 -30.45
C GLN A 379 8.35 0.59 -29.77
N ILE A 380 8.29 -0.51 -30.53
CA ILE A 380 8.99 -1.75 -30.18
C ILE A 380 10.41 -1.64 -30.74
N GLY A 381 11.39 -1.38 -29.87
CA GLY A 381 12.80 -1.27 -30.28
C GLY A 381 13.29 -2.56 -30.94
N SER A 382 13.71 -2.45 -32.21
CA SER A 382 14.11 -3.60 -33.02
C SER A 382 15.63 -3.82 -33.01
N GLY A 383 16.07 -4.80 -32.21
CA GLY A 383 17.24 -5.63 -32.50
C GLY A 383 18.64 -5.09 -32.17
N ALA A 384 19.23 -5.64 -31.10
CA ALA A 384 20.55 -6.28 -31.13
C ALA A 384 20.73 -7.10 -29.83
N GLY A 385 21.49 -8.20 -29.89
CA GLY A 385 21.62 -9.11 -28.74
C GLY A 385 22.43 -8.52 -27.59
N ASN A 386 21.77 -8.22 -26.47
CA ASN A 386 22.26 -8.34 -25.10
C ASN A 386 21.05 -8.30 -24.14
N GLY A 387 21.24 -8.76 -22.89
CA GLY A 387 20.14 -9.10 -21.98
C GLY A 387 19.19 -7.94 -21.65
N VAL A 388 17.91 -8.27 -21.44
CA VAL A 388 16.89 -7.30 -20.99
C VAL A 388 17.15 -6.94 -19.52
N GLN A 389 17.89 -5.85 -19.30
CA GLN A 389 18.09 -5.27 -17.97
C GLN A 389 16.83 -4.53 -17.52
N SER A 390 16.12 -5.07 -16.53
CA SER A 390 15.11 -4.36 -15.74
C SER A 390 15.69 -3.86 -14.40
N ALA A 391 16.93 -3.38 -14.44
CA ALA A 391 17.58 -2.67 -13.35
C ALA A 391 17.81 -1.22 -13.79
N ILE A 392 17.74 -0.28 -12.86
CA ILE A 392 18.31 1.06 -13.06
C ILE A 392 19.82 0.85 -13.17
N ASP A 393 20.35 0.93 -14.39
CA ASP A 393 21.78 0.93 -14.64
C ASP A 393 22.33 2.34 -14.37
N PRO A 394 23.14 2.56 -13.31
CA PRO A 394 23.70 3.86 -12.98
C PRO A 394 24.78 4.34 -13.97
N THR A 395 25.08 3.54 -15.00
CA THR A 395 25.96 3.90 -16.12
C THR A 395 25.22 4.11 -17.45
N SER A 396 23.89 3.92 -17.47
CA SER A 396 23.08 4.23 -18.64
C SER A 396 22.94 5.74 -18.87
N ASN A 397 22.96 6.15 -20.14
CA ASN A 397 22.78 7.55 -20.57
C ASN A 397 21.33 8.07 -20.40
N ASP A 398 20.60 7.62 -19.37
CA ASP A 398 19.30 8.17 -19.02
C ASP A 398 19.48 9.53 -18.33
N ALA A 399 18.97 10.59 -18.96
CA ALA A 399 18.96 11.95 -18.42
C ALA A 399 18.33 12.01 -17.02
N ARG A 400 17.39 11.11 -16.70
CA ARG A 400 16.76 10.99 -15.37
C ARG A 400 17.76 10.56 -14.30
N ALA A 401 18.67 9.63 -14.60
CA ALA A 401 19.68 9.16 -13.65
C ALA A 401 20.75 10.25 -13.40
N ALA A 402 21.16 10.95 -14.46
CA ALA A 402 22.08 12.09 -14.35
C ALA A 402 21.46 13.26 -13.56
N LEU A 403 20.20 13.61 -13.82
CA LEU A 403 19.47 14.65 -13.08
C LEU A 403 19.22 14.24 -11.63
N PHE A 404 18.85 12.99 -11.36
CA PHE A 404 18.65 12.47 -10.01
C PHE A 404 19.95 12.51 -9.19
N LEU A 405 21.07 12.04 -9.76
CA LEU A 405 22.39 12.12 -9.12
C LEU A 405 22.83 13.56 -8.90
N ARG A 406 22.56 14.47 -9.85
CA ARG A 406 22.88 15.89 -9.73
C ARG A 406 22.05 16.57 -8.63
N LEU A 407 20.73 16.44 -8.65
CA LEU A 407 19.82 17.02 -7.66
C LEU A 407 20.04 16.42 -6.26
N ALA A 408 20.30 15.12 -6.15
CA ALA A 408 20.64 14.49 -4.86
C ALA A 408 21.97 15.01 -4.30
N LYS A 409 22.96 15.26 -5.17
CA LYS A 409 24.26 15.80 -4.79
C LYS A 409 24.19 17.29 -4.44
N GLU A 410 23.46 18.09 -5.22
CA GLU A 410 23.17 19.50 -4.93
C GLU A 410 22.36 19.64 -3.63
N SER A 411 21.38 18.75 -3.37
CA SER A 411 20.65 18.66 -2.11
C SER A 411 21.53 18.28 -0.92
N GLN A 412 22.41 17.26 -1.06
CA GLN A 412 23.37 16.91 -0.02
C GLN A 412 24.40 18.03 0.24
N GLU A 413 24.85 18.73 -0.79
CA GLU A 413 25.77 19.86 -0.66
C GLU A 413 25.08 21.09 -0.03
N ALA A 414 23.81 21.35 -0.36
CA ALA A 414 22.99 22.36 0.29
C ALA A 414 22.74 22.03 1.77
N ALA A 415 22.39 20.78 2.10
CA ALA A 415 22.23 20.33 3.48
C ALA A 415 23.56 20.36 4.27
N ARG A 416 24.69 20.07 3.62
CA ARG A 416 26.03 20.20 4.20
C ARG A 416 26.41 21.66 4.45
N LYS A 417 26.16 22.55 3.48
CA LYS A 417 26.33 24.01 3.64
C LYS A 417 25.44 24.53 4.77
N ALA A 418 24.15 24.19 4.80
CA ALA A 418 23.23 24.62 5.86
C ALA A 418 23.66 24.14 7.26
N ARG A 419 24.18 22.90 7.39
CA ARG A 419 24.79 22.43 8.65
C ARG A 419 26.06 23.22 9.02
N GLN A 420 26.92 23.50 8.04
CA GLN A 420 28.17 24.23 8.24
C GLN A 420 27.91 25.71 8.59
N GLU A 421 26.93 26.33 7.96
CA GLU A 421 26.50 27.71 8.18
C GLU A 421 25.78 27.86 9.52
N LYS A 422 24.97 26.86 9.92
CA LYS A 422 24.38 26.79 11.27
C LYS A 422 25.44 26.58 12.37
N PHE A 423 26.49 25.80 12.11
CA PHE A 423 27.65 25.65 13.00
C PHE A 423 28.45 26.96 13.10
N MET A 424 28.67 27.67 11.99
CA MET A 424 29.34 28.97 11.97
C MET A 424 28.50 30.09 12.60
N ALA A 425 27.18 30.05 12.45
CA ALA A 425 26.26 30.99 13.11
C ALA A 425 26.23 30.77 14.64
N ASP A 426 26.26 29.53 15.11
CA ASP A 426 26.38 29.20 16.54
C ASP A 426 27.74 29.64 17.13
N LEU A 427 28.83 29.55 16.34
CA LEU A 427 30.14 30.09 16.71
C LEU A 427 30.18 31.63 16.74
N ARG A 428 29.48 32.31 15.82
CA ARG A 428 29.31 33.78 15.84
C ARG A 428 28.44 34.25 17.00
N ALA A 429 27.32 33.58 17.27
CA ALA A 429 26.44 33.86 18.41
C ALA A 429 27.13 33.66 19.78
N LYS A 430 28.13 32.76 19.84
CA LYS A 430 29.00 32.55 21.01
C LYS A 430 30.22 33.49 21.05
N GLY A 431 30.33 34.45 20.14
CA GLY A 431 31.39 35.47 20.12
C GLY A 431 32.79 34.95 19.73
N LEU A 432 32.89 33.75 19.16
CA LEU A 432 34.17 33.08 18.85
C LEU A 432 34.74 33.42 17.46
N ILE A 433 33.98 34.17 16.64
CA ILE A 433 34.41 34.62 15.31
C ILE A 433 33.97 36.07 15.12
N LYS A 434 34.91 36.98 14.85
CA LYS A 434 34.61 38.38 14.49
C LYS A 434 34.26 38.49 13.01
N GLU A 435 33.31 39.38 12.70
CA GLU A 435 33.09 39.84 11.33
C GLU A 435 34.31 40.64 10.85
N LYS A 436 34.59 40.55 9.54
CA LYS A 436 35.60 41.38 8.88
C LYS A 436 34.92 42.18 7.79
N SER A 437 35.12 43.49 7.87
CA SER A 437 34.55 44.53 7.02
C SER A 437 35.13 44.52 5.60
N ASP A 438 34.51 45.35 4.77
CA ASP A 438 34.72 45.54 3.33
C ASP A 438 36.12 46.01 2.89
N GLU A 439 36.27 46.12 1.57
CA GLU A 439 37.32 46.82 0.78
C GLU A 439 38.69 46.15 0.63
N ILE A 440 39.43 46.29 -0.49
CA ILE A 440 39.11 46.28 -1.95
C ILE A 440 40.47 46.15 -2.69
N ASP A 441 40.46 45.60 -3.92
CA ASP A 441 41.53 45.61 -4.94
C ASP A 441 42.92 44.98 -4.68
N GLY A 442 43.54 44.54 -5.78
CA GLY A 442 44.96 44.17 -5.84
C GLY A 442 45.26 42.86 -6.56
N ASP A 443 44.72 42.67 -7.77
CA ASP A 443 44.89 41.42 -8.54
C ASP A 443 46.29 41.26 -9.17
N GLU A 444 46.59 40.03 -9.58
CA GLU A 444 47.60 39.64 -10.57
C GLU A 444 48.99 40.31 -10.55
N GLU A 445 49.90 39.79 -9.71
CA GLU A 445 51.22 39.26 -10.14
C GLU A 445 51.91 38.52 -8.97
N ALA A 446 51.18 37.67 -8.24
CA ALA A 446 50.85 36.29 -8.63
C ALA A 446 52.05 35.31 -8.68
N LYS A 447 51.77 34.08 -8.25
CA LYS A 447 52.36 32.85 -8.82
C LYS A 447 53.88 32.60 -8.72
N LYS A 448 54.67 33.47 -8.06
CA LYS A 448 56.14 33.35 -8.05
C LYS A 448 56.83 33.26 -6.68
N GLN A 449 56.12 33.43 -5.57
CA GLN A 449 56.78 33.68 -4.27
C GLN A 449 56.42 32.76 -3.09
N TYR A 450 55.59 31.72 -3.28
CA TYR A 450 55.23 30.80 -2.19
C TYR A 450 55.41 29.29 -2.49
N GLU A 451 55.75 28.91 -3.73
CA GLU A 451 56.11 27.52 -4.08
C GLU A 451 57.55 27.13 -3.69
N ALA A 452 58.31 28.07 -3.11
CA ALA A 452 59.66 27.84 -2.61
C ALA A 452 59.68 27.94 -1.07
N LEU A 453 59.73 26.77 -0.42
CA LEU A 453 59.89 26.49 1.03
C LEU A 453 58.64 25.99 1.78
N GLN A 454 58.28 24.71 1.59
CA GLN A 454 58.30 23.76 2.72
C GLN A 454 58.19 22.30 2.27
N ASN A 455 59.15 21.48 2.73
CA ASN A 455 59.13 20.02 2.65
C ASN A 455 59.75 19.47 3.96
N GLU A 456 59.57 18.16 4.19
CA GLU A 456 60.11 17.33 5.30
C GLU A 456 59.36 17.28 6.65
N GLN A 457 59.63 16.19 7.39
CA GLN A 457 58.67 15.46 8.23
C GLN A 457 59.13 15.20 9.69
N THR A 458 58.18 14.66 10.48
CA THR A 458 58.30 13.70 11.61
C THR A 458 58.02 14.20 13.05
N ALA A 459 57.50 13.28 13.87
CA ALA A 459 57.05 13.46 15.27
C ALA A 459 57.81 12.49 16.21
N PRO A 460 57.73 12.63 17.55
CA PRO A 460 56.89 11.67 18.29
C PRO A 460 56.31 12.14 19.65
N TRP A 461 55.58 11.21 20.29
CA TRP A 461 54.96 11.30 21.62
C TRP A 461 55.95 11.36 22.80
N LEU A 462 55.70 12.22 23.80
CA LEU A 462 56.15 11.98 25.20
C LEU A 462 55.26 12.59 26.32
N MET A 463 54.26 13.45 26.01
CA MET A 463 53.44 14.17 27.01
C MET A 463 52.02 13.61 27.21
N ILE A 464 51.68 12.44 26.65
CA ILE A 464 50.35 11.82 26.80
C ILE A 464 50.18 11.06 28.15
N VAL A 465 51.26 10.59 28.78
CA VAL A 465 51.16 9.60 29.86
C VAL A 465 50.81 10.19 31.23
N GLY A 466 51.21 11.44 31.53
CA GLY A 466 51.10 11.99 32.89
C GLY A 466 49.70 12.48 33.32
N VAL A 467 48.99 13.19 32.44
CA VAL A 467 47.78 13.94 32.84
C VAL A 467 46.50 13.08 32.76
N ILE A 468 46.48 12.09 31.85
CA ILE A 468 45.31 11.21 31.64
C ILE A 468 45.04 10.31 32.85
N VAL A 469 46.06 9.94 33.61
CA VAL A 469 45.92 9.09 34.81
C VAL A 469 45.36 9.85 36.01
N GLY A 470 45.57 11.17 36.11
CA GLY A 470 45.19 11.96 37.29
C GLY A 470 43.71 12.37 37.36
N MET A 471 43.12 12.82 36.24
CA MET A 471 41.77 13.42 36.27
C MET A 471 40.63 12.41 36.21
N LEU A 472 40.86 11.22 35.64
CA LEU A 472 39.83 10.16 35.54
C LEU A 472 39.49 9.53 36.91
N ALA A 473 40.36 9.66 37.92
CA ALA A 473 40.19 9.02 39.22
C ALA A 473 39.33 9.80 40.25
N LEU A 474 39.21 11.14 40.12
CA LEU A 474 38.65 11.98 41.20
C LEU A 474 37.19 12.43 40.97
N MET A 475 36.81 12.75 39.73
CA MET A 475 35.51 13.37 39.43
C MET A 475 34.37 12.35 39.31
N ALA A 476 34.68 11.09 38.99
CA ALA A 476 33.71 10.00 38.89
C ALA A 476 33.04 9.64 40.24
N VAL A 477 33.58 10.10 41.37
CA VAL A 477 33.19 9.64 42.72
C VAL A 477 32.27 10.61 43.46
N LEU A 478 32.26 11.91 43.13
CA LEU A 478 31.60 12.93 43.96
C LEU A 478 30.34 13.59 43.36
N GLY A 479 30.26 13.77 42.04
CA GLY A 479 29.15 14.51 41.42
C GLY A 479 27.82 13.75 41.38
N GLY A 480 27.86 12.44 41.13
CA GLY A 480 26.67 11.61 40.89
C GLY A 480 25.73 11.41 42.08
N ILE A 481 26.15 11.81 43.29
CA ILE A 481 25.43 11.51 44.54
C ILE A 481 24.51 12.67 44.99
N VAL A 482 24.80 13.93 44.60
CA VAL A 482 24.13 15.10 45.20
C VAL A 482 22.97 15.67 44.36
N VAL A 483 23.12 15.78 43.04
CA VAL A 483 22.04 16.39 42.20
C VAL A 483 20.79 15.50 42.12
N TRP A 484 20.99 14.17 42.20
CA TRP A 484 19.93 13.16 42.33
C TRP A 484 19.01 13.38 43.54
N VAL A 485 19.48 14.09 44.59
CA VAL A 485 18.72 14.36 45.81
C VAL A 485 17.87 15.64 45.72
N ILE A 486 18.25 16.63 44.91
CA ILE A 486 17.66 17.98 44.99
C ILE A 486 16.43 18.16 44.08
N LEU A 487 16.50 17.78 42.81
CA LEU A 487 15.39 18.04 41.87
C LEU A 487 14.17 17.14 42.12
N LYS A 488 14.39 15.94 42.66
CA LYS A 488 13.34 15.02 43.12
C LYS A 488 12.49 15.57 44.28
N VAL A 489 12.85 16.72 44.86
CA VAL A 489 12.17 17.36 46.00
C VAL A 489 11.42 18.65 45.60
N TYR A 490 11.59 19.15 44.36
CA TYR A 490 10.84 20.32 43.89
C TYR A 490 9.55 19.96 43.11
N ASP A 491 9.42 18.71 42.67
CA ASP A 491 8.24 18.15 41.97
C ASP A 491 6.93 18.23 42.79
N GLU A 492 7.01 18.52 44.10
CA GLU A 492 5.85 18.58 45.00
C GLU A 492 5.47 20.01 45.49
N ARG A 493 6.10 21.09 45.00
CA ARG A 493 5.80 22.45 45.48
C ARG A 493 5.27 23.42 44.41
N VAL A 494 3.99 23.80 44.62
CA VAL A 494 3.31 24.95 43.99
C VAL A 494 3.05 24.72 42.49
N SER A 495 2.20 23.75 42.14
CA SER A 495 0.77 23.69 42.45
C SER A 495 -0.02 24.91 41.94
N MET A 496 -0.99 24.60 41.08
CA MET A 496 -2.31 25.22 40.96
C MET A 496 -2.59 26.43 41.86
N ARG A 497 -2.90 27.58 41.23
CA ARG A 497 -4.15 28.32 41.53
C ARG A 497 -4.39 29.46 40.53
N ASN A 498 -5.13 29.14 39.47
CA ASN A 498 -6.20 30.05 39.08
C ASN A 498 -7.32 29.95 40.14
N SER A 499 -7.75 31.12 40.60
CA SER A 499 -8.97 31.45 41.34
C SER A 499 -10.19 30.54 41.07
N ALA A 500 -11.11 30.30 42.01
CA ALA A 500 -11.23 30.75 43.41
C ALA A 500 -12.31 29.94 44.17
N LEU A 501 -12.25 29.94 45.50
CA LEU A 501 -13.41 30.15 46.41
C LEU A 501 -12.95 30.31 47.87
N LYS A 502 -13.74 31.05 48.66
CA LYS A 502 -13.41 31.49 50.04
C LYS A 502 -14.09 30.59 51.09
N LEU A 503 -13.41 30.25 52.21
CA LEU A 503 -13.85 30.57 53.60
C LEU A 503 -12.87 30.05 54.72
N ALA A 504 -12.67 30.91 55.74
CA ALA A 504 -12.34 30.71 57.18
C ALA A 504 -11.43 29.57 57.76
N LEU A 505 -10.23 29.98 58.24
CA LEU A 505 -9.55 29.82 59.58
C LEU A 505 -10.10 28.88 60.71
N PRO A 506 -9.32 28.52 61.80
CA PRO A 506 -7.85 28.32 62.01
C PRO A 506 -7.36 27.16 62.99
N ARG A 507 -6.11 26.65 62.82
CA ARG A 507 -4.99 26.21 63.77
C ARG A 507 -5.21 25.60 65.21
N PRO A 508 -4.19 25.01 65.96
CA PRO A 508 -2.79 24.53 65.66
C PRO A 508 -2.23 23.23 66.39
N SER A 509 -0.94 22.86 66.13
CA SER A 509 0.09 22.12 66.99
C SER A 509 0.09 20.56 67.05
N MET A 510 1.19 19.77 67.31
CA MET A 510 2.64 19.99 67.60
C MET A 510 3.55 18.68 67.46
N LEU A 511 4.86 18.80 67.08
CA LEU A 511 6.06 17.87 67.35
C LEU A 511 6.08 16.41 66.74
N ARG A 512 7.13 15.52 66.72
CA ARG A 512 8.64 15.50 66.87
C ARG A 512 9.33 14.14 66.41
N GLN A 513 10.51 14.17 65.75
CA GLN A 513 11.74 13.27 65.88
C GLN A 513 11.65 11.70 65.63
N LEU A 514 12.70 10.82 65.55
CA LEU A 514 14.21 10.85 65.48
C LEU A 514 14.92 9.53 64.96
N ALA A 515 15.85 9.60 63.96
CA ALA A 515 17.06 8.74 63.65
C ALA A 515 17.03 7.16 63.76
N PHE A 516 18.10 6.30 63.73
CA PHE A 516 19.60 6.42 63.63
C PHE A 516 20.35 5.10 63.13
N SER A 517 21.19 5.16 62.07
CA SER A 517 22.56 4.53 61.87
C SER A 517 22.92 3.00 61.63
N ARG A 518 23.61 2.74 60.48
CA ARG A 518 24.83 1.90 60.15
C ARG A 518 24.95 0.33 60.16
N ALA A 519 25.51 -0.16 59.02
CA ALA A 519 26.71 -1.02 58.81
C ALA A 519 26.66 -2.58 58.68
N LEU A 520 27.60 -3.07 57.86
CA LEU A 520 28.01 -4.46 57.47
C LEU A 520 29.47 -4.71 57.97
N PRO A 521 30.07 -5.95 58.09
CA PRO A 521 30.32 -6.89 56.95
C PRO A 521 30.59 -8.41 57.21
N GLN A 522 30.56 -9.24 56.12
CA GLN A 522 31.32 -10.52 55.88
C GLN A 522 31.05 -11.73 56.83
N PRO A 523 31.28 -13.04 56.50
CA PRO A 523 32.55 -13.58 55.97
C PRO A 523 32.52 -14.89 55.09
N SER A 524 33.73 -15.48 55.00
CA SER A 524 34.36 -16.59 54.25
C SER A 524 33.80 -18.04 54.26
N SER A 525 34.46 -18.85 53.40
CA SER A 525 34.34 -20.29 53.05
C SER A 525 35.02 -21.31 54.00
N ALA A 526 34.73 -22.62 53.84
CA ALA A 526 35.70 -23.75 53.99
C ALA A 526 35.17 -25.21 53.74
N ILE A 527 35.83 -25.98 52.83
CA ILE A 527 36.37 -27.38 53.00
C ILE A 527 35.35 -28.58 53.05
N SER A 528 35.54 -29.82 52.50
CA SER A 528 36.66 -30.56 51.83
C SER A 528 36.21 -31.75 50.93
N GLY A 529 37.05 -32.09 49.92
CA GLY A 529 37.50 -33.47 49.58
C GLY A 529 36.66 -34.31 48.59
N SER A 530 37.18 -35.20 47.75
CA SER A 530 38.56 -35.65 47.37
C SER A 530 38.51 -36.29 45.95
N SER A 531 39.63 -36.66 45.30
CA SER A 531 39.66 -36.98 43.85
C SER A 531 40.24 -38.35 43.43
N ILE A 532 39.81 -38.79 42.22
CA ILE A 532 40.50 -39.64 41.22
C ILE A 532 40.60 -41.18 41.42
N SER A 533 40.20 -41.93 40.36
CA SER A 533 40.53 -43.33 39.94
C SER A 533 40.48 -44.48 40.96
N ASP A 534 40.03 -45.71 40.66
CA ASP A 534 39.41 -46.37 39.50
C ASP A 534 38.72 -47.62 40.04
N LEU A 535 37.72 -48.20 39.35
CA LEU A 535 37.49 -49.66 39.38
C LEU A 535 36.56 -50.12 38.24
N VAL A 536 36.83 -51.33 37.75
CA VAL A 536 36.32 -51.91 36.49
C VAL A 536 35.45 -53.14 36.78
N HIS A 537 34.64 -53.51 35.78
CA HIS A 537 33.77 -54.69 35.64
C HIS A 537 32.34 -54.56 36.18
N ALA A 538 31.29 -55.12 35.56
CA ALA A 538 30.94 -55.49 34.17
C ALA A 538 29.80 -56.51 34.26
N SER A 539 28.60 -56.15 33.81
CA SER A 539 27.60 -57.12 33.35
C SER A 539 26.81 -56.50 32.21
N ARG A 540 27.20 -56.84 30.98
CA ARG A 540 26.47 -56.48 29.77
C ARG A 540 25.21 -57.34 29.70
N GLU A 541 24.04 -56.72 29.65
CA GLU A 541 22.92 -57.28 28.89
C GLU A 541 22.79 -56.58 27.55
N ILE A 542 22.35 -57.35 26.56
CA ILE A 542 22.58 -57.09 25.15
C ILE A 542 21.57 -56.06 24.65
N ARG A 543 21.96 -54.79 24.61
CA ARG A 543 21.59 -53.99 23.45
C ARG A 543 22.50 -54.40 22.31
N THR A 544 21.94 -55.12 21.36
CA THR A 544 22.53 -55.23 20.04
C THR A 544 22.81 -53.81 19.57
N TYR A 545 24.09 -53.51 19.36
CA TYR A 545 24.45 -52.56 18.31
C TYR A 545 24.00 -53.24 17.02
N SER A 546 22.71 -53.08 16.70
CA SER A 546 22.33 -52.95 15.31
C SER A 546 23.30 -51.93 14.76
N SER A 547 24.07 -52.33 13.76
CA SER A 547 24.66 -51.40 12.82
C SER A 547 23.49 -50.73 12.09
N SER A 548 22.82 -49.82 12.79
CA SER A 548 22.36 -48.61 12.13
C SER A 548 23.65 -47.98 11.62
N SER A 549 24.01 -48.37 10.41
CA SER A 549 24.58 -47.42 9.46
C SER A 549 23.86 -46.11 9.73
N THR A 550 24.61 -45.09 10.14
CA THR A 550 24.08 -43.74 10.18
C THR A 550 23.78 -43.44 8.72
N ILE A 551 22.55 -43.70 8.28
CA ILE A 551 22.18 -43.61 6.87
C ILE A 551 22.44 -42.16 6.51
N SER A 552 23.54 -41.93 5.79
CA SER A 552 23.97 -40.61 5.38
C SER A 552 22.99 -40.15 4.31
N LEU A 553 21.87 -39.59 4.75
CA LEU A 553 20.83 -39.05 3.89
C LEU A 553 21.50 -38.04 2.95
N PRO A 554 21.36 -38.21 1.62
CA PRO A 554 22.03 -37.35 0.67
C PRO A 554 21.58 -35.90 0.86
N LYS A 555 22.55 -34.98 0.80
CA LYS A 555 22.35 -33.54 0.79
C LYS A 555 22.97 -32.99 -0.50
N PRO A 556 22.20 -32.33 -1.38
CA PRO A 556 20.76 -32.08 -1.29
C PRO A 556 19.91 -33.39 -1.33
N PRO A 557 18.67 -33.37 -0.81
CA PRO A 557 17.72 -34.47 -0.96
C PRO A 557 17.44 -34.80 -2.43
N LYS A 558 17.12 -36.06 -2.76
CA LYS A 558 16.89 -36.53 -4.15
C LYS A 558 15.54 -36.13 -4.78
N PHE A 559 14.67 -35.46 -4.03
CA PHE A 559 13.31 -35.09 -4.42
C PHE A 559 13.01 -33.67 -3.92
N GLY A 560 12.14 -32.92 -4.60
CA GLY A 560 11.83 -31.52 -4.28
C GLY A 560 10.91 -31.33 -3.07
N GLN A 561 10.39 -32.42 -2.51
CA GLN A 561 9.59 -32.39 -1.27
C GLN A 561 10.01 -33.50 -0.29
N PRO A 562 9.62 -33.40 1.00
CA PRO A 562 9.85 -34.45 1.98
C PRO A 562 9.27 -35.80 1.56
N HIS A 563 10.05 -36.86 1.74
CA HIS A 563 9.67 -38.25 1.48
C HIS A 563 10.32 -39.15 2.54
N ALA A 564 9.74 -40.30 2.86
CA ALA A 564 10.20 -41.17 3.94
C ALA A 564 11.69 -41.58 3.84
N THR A 565 12.24 -41.70 2.62
CA THR A 565 13.65 -42.04 2.37
C THR A 565 14.62 -40.85 2.42
N THR A 566 14.13 -39.61 2.43
CA THR A 566 14.96 -38.38 2.49
C THR A 566 14.75 -37.60 3.79
N HIS A 567 13.56 -37.67 4.38
CA HIS A 567 13.14 -36.95 5.58
C HIS A 567 12.37 -37.88 6.55
N PRO A 568 12.98 -38.98 7.04
CA PRO A 568 12.32 -39.94 7.95
C PRO A 568 11.91 -39.36 9.32
N HIS A 569 12.31 -38.12 9.61
CA HIS A 569 11.91 -37.36 10.80
C HIS A 569 10.63 -36.52 10.58
N LEU A 570 10.16 -36.38 9.33
CA LEU A 570 8.92 -35.67 8.95
C LEU A 570 7.88 -36.62 8.34
N VAL A 571 8.32 -37.54 7.46
CA VAL A 571 7.44 -38.45 6.71
C VAL A 571 7.78 -39.88 7.11
N ARG A 572 6.79 -40.65 7.56
CA ARG A 572 6.95 -42.05 7.93
C ARG A 572 6.88 -42.97 6.71
N PRO A 573 7.45 -44.20 6.75
CA PRO A 573 7.23 -45.19 5.70
C PRO A 573 5.73 -45.46 5.48
N GLY A 574 5.26 -45.33 4.23
CA GLY A 574 3.84 -45.42 3.85
C GLY A 574 3.10 -44.07 3.79
N GLU A 575 3.66 -43.00 4.36
CA GLU A 575 3.14 -41.64 4.19
C GLU A 575 3.64 -41.04 2.86
N LEU A 576 2.73 -40.38 2.14
CA LEU A 576 3.04 -39.64 0.90
C LEU A 576 3.41 -38.19 1.20
N THR A 577 2.75 -37.60 2.19
CA THR A 577 3.08 -36.30 2.79
C THR A 577 3.03 -36.44 4.31
N PRO A 578 3.65 -35.55 5.12
CA PRO A 578 3.74 -35.72 6.56
C PRO A 578 2.38 -36.03 7.24
N GLY A 579 2.25 -37.23 7.82
CA GLY A 579 1.02 -37.69 8.46
C GLY A 579 -0.11 -38.15 7.53
N VAL A 580 0.04 -38.10 6.20
CA VAL A 580 -1.00 -38.51 5.23
C VAL A 580 -0.54 -39.68 4.35
N PRO A 581 -1.18 -40.86 4.43
CA PRO A 581 -0.86 -42.02 3.61
C PRO A 581 -1.32 -41.85 2.15
N GLY A 582 -0.66 -42.54 1.21
CA GLY A 582 -1.00 -42.46 -0.22
C GLY A 582 -2.44 -42.92 -0.52
N GLU A 583 -2.95 -43.86 0.28
CA GLU A 583 -4.31 -44.38 0.24
C GLU A 583 -5.38 -43.32 0.52
N GLU A 584 -5.07 -42.29 1.32
CA GLU A 584 -6.00 -41.19 1.63
C GLU A 584 -6.18 -40.29 0.39
N TYR A 585 -5.09 -39.95 -0.30
CA TYR A 585 -5.16 -39.24 -1.59
C TYR A 585 -5.88 -40.07 -2.65
N GLU A 586 -5.67 -41.39 -2.66
CA GLU A 586 -6.40 -42.30 -3.56
C GLU A 586 -7.90 -42.34 -3.27
N ARG A 587 -8.29 -42.41 -1.99
CA ARG A 587 -9.69 -42.35 -1.54
C ARG A 587 -10.36 -41.06 -2.01
N ARG A 588 -9.69 -39.92 -1.88
CA ARG A 588 -10.19 -38.60 -2.31
C ARG A 588 -10.45 -38.53 -3.81
N ARG A 589 -9.48 -38.97 -4.63
CA ARG A 589 -9.64 -39.04 -6.09
C ARG A 589 -10.77 -39.98 -6.50
N ARG A 590 -10.85 -41.17 -5.90
CA ARG A 590 -11.90 -42.16 -6.19
C ARG A 590 -13.29 -41.62 -5.87
N GLN A 591 -13.50 -41.11 -4.65
CA GLN A 591 -14.79 -40.53 -4.25
C GLN A 591 -15.21 -39.37 -5.14
N LEU A 592 -14.25 -38.54 -5.59
CA LEU A 592 -14.53 -37.46 -6.52
C LEU A 592 -14.97 -38.02 -7.87
N MET A 593 -14.24 -38.97 -8.47
CA MET A 593 -14.59 -39.57 -9.76
C MET A 593 -15.91 -40.36 -9.70
N GLU A 594 -16.19 -41.10 -8.62
CA GLU A 594 -17.46 -41.81 -8.38
C GLU A 594 -18.66 -40.85 -8.24
N SER A 595 -18.41 -39.62 -7.77
CA SER A 595 -19.46 -38.58 -7.68
C SER A 595 -19.80 -37.91 -9.02
N LEU A 596 -19.06 -38.24 -10.08
CA LEU A 596 -19.25 -37.74 -11.44
C LEU A 596 -19.71 -38.87 -12.36
N GLY A 597 -20.41 -38.52 -13.45
CA GLY A 597 -20.91 -39.53 -14.41
C GLY A 597 -19.82 -40.18 -15.25
N GLU A 598 -20.12 -41.31 -15.88
CA GLU A 598 -19.22 -41.94 -16.84
C GLU A 598 -18.80 -40.98 -17.96
N GLY A 599 -17.55 -41.10 -18.41
CA GLY A 599 -16.97 -40.19 -19.40
C GLY A 599 -16.63 -38.80 -18.85
N SER A 600 -16.74 -38.57 -17.53
CA SER A 600 -16.22 -37.35 -16.91
C SER A 600 -14.68 -37.31 -16.94
N LYS A 601 -14.13 -36.12 -17.13
CA LYS A 601 -12.69 -35.83 -17.07
C LYS A 601 -12.46 -34.62 -16.18
N ILE A 602 -11.46 -34.69 -15.31
CA ILE A 602 -11.05 -33.60 -14.42
C ILE A 602 -9.70 -33.05 -14.88
N ILE A 603 -9.57 -31.73 -14.95
CA ILE A 603 -8.29 -31.03 -15.13
C ILE A 603 -8.11 -30.03 -13.99
N CYS A 604 -7.21 -30.30 -13.05
CA CYS A 604 -6.94 -29.41 -11.91
C CYS A 604 -5.49 -28.94 -11.95
N MET A 605 -5.30 -27.62 -11.88
CA MET A 605 -3.99 -26.98 -11.93
C MET A 605 -3.38 -26.80 -10.55
N GLY A 606 -2.09 -27.11 -10.45
CA GLY A 606 -1.23 -26.73 -9.34
C GLY A 606 -1.03 -25.21 -9.25
N GLY A 607 -0.50 -24.77 -8.12
CA GLY A 607 -0.05 -23.42 -7.89
C GLY A 607 1.21 -23.11 -8.70
N THR A 608 1.42 -21.82 -8.94
CA THR A 608 2.63 -21.29 -9.57
C THR A 608 3.49 -20.62 -8.50
N VAL A 609 4.78 -20.45 -8.74
CA VAL A 609 5.60 -19.55 -7.93
C VAL A 609 5.00 -18.13 -7.99
N ARG A 610 5.03 -17.41 -6.85
CA ARG A 610 4.55 -16.03 -6.72
C ARG A 610 5.71 -15.11 -6.38
N LEU A 611 5.76 -13.94 -7.01
CA LEU A 611 6.89 -13.02 -6.91
C LEU A 611 6.58 -11.91 -5.90
N MET A 612 7.47 -11.73 -4.93
CA MET A 612 7.44 -10.62 -3.96
C MET A 612 7.88 -9.31 -4.63
N SER A 613 8.97 -9.36 -5.39
CA SER A 613 9.46 -8.22 -6.19
C SER A 613 10.37 -8.73 -7.29
N GLN A 614 10.15 -8.30 -8.54
CA GLN A 614 10.92 -8.73 -9.71
C GLN A 614 11.11 -10.25 -9.74
N SER A 615 12.34 -10.75 -9.60
CA SER A 615 12.68 -12.19 -9.59
C SER A 615 12.75 -12.83 -8.19
N ILE A 616 12.42 -12.09 -7.13
CA ILE A 616 12.40 -12.60 -5.74
C ILE A 616 11.02 -13.22 -5.49
N PHE A 617 10.98 -14.49 -5.07
CA PHE A 617 9.76 -15.25 -4.84
C PHE A 617 9.35 -15.35 -3.37
N TYR A 618 8.04 -15.46 -3.11
CA TYR A 618 7.50 -15.90 -1.83
C TYR A 618 7.71 -17.42 -1.67
N ARG A 619 7.74 -17.92 -0.42
CA ARG A 619 7.72 -19.37 -0.13
C ARG A 619 6.52 -20.02 -0.82
N PHE A 620 6.77 -20.91 -1.77
CA PHE A 620 5.74 -21.59 -2.56
C PHE A 620 4.66 -22.22 -1.66
N ARG A 621 3.39 -22.06 -2.04
CA ARG A 621 2.22 -22.75 -1.47
C ARG A 621 1.43 -23.35 -2.63
N GLN A 622 1.10 -24.64 -2.51
CA GLN A 622 0.39 -25.36 -3.55
C GLN A 622 -1.06 -24.89 -3.71
N SER A 623 -1.66 -25.10 -4.89
CA SER A 623 -3.12 -24.94 -5.08
C SER A 623 -3.87 -25.97 -4.24
N THR A 624 -4.81 -25.53 -3.40
CA THR A 624 -5.41 -26.39 -2.37
C THR A 624 -6.19 -27.57 -2.92
N ASP A 625 -6.94 -27.38 -4.01
CA ASP A 625 -7.68 -28.45 -4.68
C ASP A 625 -6.73 -29.46 -5.36
N PHE A 626 -5.63 -28.98 -5.95
CA PHE A 626 -4.60 -29.85 -6.53
C PHE A 626 -3.85 -30.64 -5.45
N TYR A 627 -3.44 -30.00 -4.36
CA TYR A 627 -2.77 -30.67 -3.25
C TYR A 627 -3.68 -31.72 -2.61
N TYR A 628 -4.95 -31.40 -2.37
CA TYR A 628 -5.93 -32.32 -1.78
C TYR A 628 -6.07 -33.63 -2.58
N LEU A 629 -5.96 -33.57 -3.92
CA LEU A 629 -6.03 -34.74 -4.81
C LEU A 629 -4.72 -35.50 -5.01
N THR A 630 -3.56 -34.89 -4.73
CA THR A 630 -2.26 -35.41 -5.19
C THR A 630 -1.19 -35.55 -4.11
N GLY A 631 -1.16 -34.67 -3.11
CA GLY A 631 -0.02 -34.52 -2.19
C GLY A 631 1.26 -33.96 -2.83
N PHE A 632 1.20 -33.59 -4.11
CA PHE A 632 2.35 -33.09 -4.88
C PHE A 632 2.58 -31.61 -4.59
N HIS A 633 3.80 -31.23 -4.21
CA HIS A 633 4.16 -29.91 -3.67
C HIS A 633 5.28 -29.22 -4.47
N GLU A 634 5.36 -29.48 -5.77
CA GLU A 634 6.20 -28.72 -6.70
C GLU A 634 5.30 -27.83 -7.60
N PRO A 635 5.80 -26.66 -8.07
CA PRO A 635 5.00 -25.71 -8.85
C PRO A 635 4.71 -26.19 -10.28
N ASP A 636 3.81 -25.49 -10.96
CA ASP A 636 3.56 -25.60 -12.40
C ASP A 636 3.23 -27.02 -12.90
N ALA A 637 2.55 -27.78 -12.03
CA ALA A 637 2.01 -29.11 -12.30
C ALA A 637 0.50 -29.10 -12.62
N THR A 638 0.00 -30.17 -13.23
CA THR A 638 -1.42 -30.38 -13.56
C THR A 638 -1.80 -31.84 -13.34
N VAL A 639 -2.96 -32.09 -12.72
CA VAL A 639 -3.55 -33.44 -12.66
C VAL A 639 -4.68 -33.54 -13.67
N VAL A 640 -4.67 -34.63 -14.44
CA VAL A 640 -5.78 -35.04 -15.30
C VAL A 640 -6.31 -36.39 -14.81
N LEU A 641 -7.60 -36.44 -14.44
CA LEU A 641 -8.30 -37.67 -14.11
C LEU A 641 -9.30 -37.99 -15.20
N GLU A 642 -9.26 -39.18 -15.80
CA GLU A 642 -10.22 -39.60 -16.84
C GLU A 642 -11.05 -40.79 -16.36
N SER A 643 -12.37 -40.71 -16.43
CA SER A 643 -13.26 -41.86 -16.19
C SER A 643 -12.90 -43.03 -17.11
N ARG A 644 -12.58 -44.19 -16.53
CA ARG A 644 -12.26 -45.44 -17.25
C ARG A 644 -12.83 -46.63 -16.47
N PRO A 645 -14.11 -46.98 -16.62
CA PRO A 645 -14.75 -48.05 -15.86
C PRO A 645 -14.08 -49.43 -15.99
N SER A 646 -13.31 -49.67 -17.07
CA SER A 646 -12.51 -50.87 -17.28
C SER A 646 -11.14 -50.88 -16.59
N SER A 647 -10.72 -49.76 -15.99
CA SER A 647 -9.52 -49.68 -15.14
C SER A 647 -9.81 -50.27 -13.76
N PRO A 648 -8.87 -50.99 -13.10
CA PRO A 648 -9.02 -51.43 -11.72
C PRO A 648 -9.32 -50.30 -10.71
N ARG A 649 -8.97 -49.04 -11.05
CA ARG A 649 -9.28 -47.85 -10.23
C ARG A 649 -10.63 -47.19 -10.59
N GLY A 650 -11.27 -47.58 -11.69
CA GLY A 650 -12.43 -46.89 -12.29
C GLY A 650 -12.10 -45.60 -13.06
N TYR A 651 -10.86 -45.12 -12.96
CA TYR A 651 -10.35 -43.95 -13.67
C TYR A 651 -8.86 -44.15 -14.03
N LYS A 652 -8.31 -43.21 -14.80
CA LYS A 652 -6.88 -43.04 -15.06
C LYS A 652 -6.41 -41.73 -14.41
N TYR A 653 -5.29 -41.79 -13.71
CA TYR A 653 -4.60 -40.67 -13.06
C TYR A 653 -3.34 -40.30 -13.83
N THR A 654 -3.32 -39.10 -14.43
CA THR A 654 -2.15 -38.56 -15.14
C THR A 654 -1.62 -37.33 -14.42
N LEU A 655 -0.31 -37.23 -14.25
CA LEU A 655 0.37 -36.02 -13.78
C LEU A 655 1.20 -35.38 -14.88
N PHE A 656 1.04 -34.08 -15.08
CA PHE A 656 1.95 -33.25 -15.86
C PHE A 656 2.79 -32.45 -14.87
N VAL A 657 4.11 -32.60 -14.88
CA VAL A 657 5.03 -32.01 -13.89
C VAL A 657 6.25 -31.39 -14.58
N PRO A 658 6.94 -30.41 -13.97
CA PRO A 658 8.23 -29.97 -14.48
C PRO A 658 9.20 -31.15 -14.61
N ALA A 659 9.89 -31.23 -15.75
CA ALA A 659 10.95 -32.22 -15.93
C ALA A 659 12.14 -31.92 -14.99
N LYS A 660 12.95 -32.94 -14.69
CA LYS A 660 14.27 -32.74 -14.09
C LYS A 660 15.17 -32.08 -15.14
N ASP A 661 15.73 -30.93 -14.80
CA ASP A 661 16.74 -30.24 -15.59
C ASP A 661 17.97 -29.97 -14.72
N PRO A 662 19.23 -30.22 -15.18
CA PRO A 662 20.42 -30.03 -14.36
C PRO A 662 20.71 -28.57 -13.98
N HIS A 663 20.30 -27.60 -14.80
CA HIS A 663 20.43 -26.18 -14.49
C HIS A 663 19.43 -25.80 -13.41
N ASP A 664 18.14 -26.11 -13.60
CA ASP A 664 17.11 -25.86 -12.58
C ASP A 664 17.47 -26.54 -11.25
N THR A 665 18.01 -27.77 -11.30
CA THR A 665 18.43 -28.51 -10.11
C THR A 665 19.55 -27.82 -9.33
N LEU A 666 20.44 -27.09 -10.01
CA LEU A 666 21.51 -26.31 -9.38
C LEU A 666 20.99 -25.05 -8.68
N TRP A 667 19.94 -24.42 -9.20
CA TRP A 667 19.41 -23.14 -8.70
C TRP A 667 18.24 -23.31 -7.71
N GLU A 668 17.34 -24.26 -7.96
CA GLU A 668 16.08 -24.45 -7.24
C GLU A 668 16.09 -25.72 -6.37
N GLY A 669 17.00 -26.65 -6.63
CA GLY A 669 17.08 -27.96 -6.00
C GLY A 669 16.42 -29.08 -6.81
N GLU A 670 16.54 -30.30 -6.30
CA GLU A 670 15.98 -31.49 -6.95
C GLU A 670 14.46 -31.41 -7.13
N ARG A 671 13.96 -32.09 -8.16
CA ARG A 671 12.52 -32.27 -8.43
C ARG A 671 12.15 -33.75 -8.39
N ALA A 672 10.89 -34.09 -8.18
CA ALA A 672 10.39 -35.45 -8.30
C ALA A 672 10.50 -35.95 -9.75
N GLY A 673 10.16 -35.09 -10.71
CA GLY A 673 10.15 -35.41 -12.14
C GLY A 673 9.17 -36.53 -12.51
N LEU A 674 9.28 -37.05 -13.73
CA LEU A 674 8.34 -38.02 -14.29
C LEU A 674 8.37 -39.37 -13.55
N GLU A 675 9.57 -39.82 -13.17
CA GLU A 675 9.76 -41.06 -12.39
C GLU A 675 9.19 -40.91 -10.98
N GLY A 676 9.41 -39.78 -10.30
CA GLY A 676 8.81 -39.52 -8.99
C GLY A 676 7.28 -39.45 -9.06
N ALA A 677 6.73 -38.76 -10.06
CA ALA A 677 5.29 -38.64 -10.27
C ALA A 677 4.56 -40.01 -10.40
N THR A 678 5.21 -41.00 -11.03
CA THR A 678 4.66 -42.37 -11.12
C THR A 678 4.99 -43.20 -9.88
N SER A 679 6.27 -43.30 -9.50
CA SER A 679 6.75 -44.21 -8.44
C SER A 679 6.41 -43.80 -7.01
N ILE A 680 6.26 -42.49 -6.73
CA ILE A 680 5.97 -41.95 -5.39
C ILE A 680 4.49 -41.56 -5.29
N PHE A 681 3.97 -40.78 -6.25
CA PHE A 681 2.60 -40.26 -6.19
C PHE A 681 1.54 -41.22 -6.76
N GLY A 682 1.95 -42.30 -7.41
CA GLY A 682 1.03 -43.33 -7.94
C GLY A 682 0.20 -42.85 -9.14
N ALA A 683 0.74 -41.93 -9.94
CA ALA A 683 0.18 -41.62 -11.26
C ALA A 683 0.34 -42.82 -12.19
N ASP A 684 -0.70 -43.15 -12.96
CA ASP A 684 -0.66 -44.22 -13.95
C ASP A 684 0.25 -43.83 -15.14
N GLU A 685 0.29 -42.53 -15.46
CA GLU A 685 1.19 -41.93 -16.44
C GLU A 685 1.68 -40.55 -15.96
N ALA A 686 2.90 -40.17 -16.35
CA ALA A 686 3.44 -38.83 -16.09
C ALA A 686 4.13 -38.23 -17.33
N TYR A 687 3.93 -36.93 -17.55
CA TYR A 687 4.46 -36.19 -18.70
C TYR A 687 5.07 -34.85 -18.25
N SER A 688 5.90 -34.25 -19.12
CA SER A 688 6.38 -32.88 -18.90
C SER A 688 5.20 -31.90 -18.91
N ASN A 689 5.20 -30.92 -18.01
CA ASN A 689 4.20 -29.85 -17.99
C ASN A 689 4.16 -29.06 -19.30
N THR A 690 5.30 -28.88 -19.97
CA THR A 690 5.40 -28.29 -21.31
C THR A 690 4.65 -29.07 -22.40
N SER A 691 4.41 -30.38 -22.19
CA SER A 691 3.66 -31.21 -23.14
C SER A 691 2.14 -31.08 -23.02
N LEU A 692 1.61 -30.50 -21.93
CA LEU A 692 0.17 -30.44 -21.66
C LEU A 692 -0.64 -29.94 -22.86
N SER A 693 -0.16 -28.85 -23.50
CA SER A 693 -0.75 -28.22 -24.68
C SER A 693 -1.05 -29.18 -25.83
N SER A 694 -0.20 -30.18 -26.04
CA SER A 694 -0.35 -31.19 -27.10
C SER A 694 -1.39 -32.25 -26.76
N PHE A 695 -1.63 -32.51 -25.47
CA PHE A 695 -2.63 -33.46 -24.98
C PHE A 695 -4.03 -32.84 -24.86
N LEU A 696 -4.14 -31.52 -24.63
CA LEU A 696 -5.43 -30.85 -24.42
C LEU A 696 -6.46 -31.12 -25.53
N PRO A 697 -6.15 -31.10 -26.84
CA PRO A 697 -7.15 -31.41 -27.87
C PRO A 697 -7.76 -32.82 -27.73
N GLY A 698 -6.97 -33.82 -27.35
CA GLY A 698 -7.44 -35.19 -27.11
C GLY A 698 -8.20 -35.33 -25.80
N ILE A 699 -7.79 -34.62 -24.74
CA ILE A 699 -8.52 -34.61 -23.47
C ILE A 699 -9.89 -33.93 -23.65
N LEU A 700 -9.96 -32.81 -24.37
CA LEU A 700 -11.16 -32.00 -24.56
C LEU A 700 -12.09 -32.49 -25.69
N SER A 701 -11.68 -33.48 -26.50
CA SER A 701 -12.47 -33.95 -27.66
C SER A 701 -13.79 -34.62 -27.31
N SER A 702 -13.92 -35.15 -26.08
CA SER A 702 -15.04 -36.01 -25.68
C SER A 702 -15.21 -36.05 -24.16
N GLY A 703 -16.43 -36.31 -23.69
CA GLY A 703 -16.76 -36.42 -22.27
C GLY A 703 -17.13 -35.09 -21.61
N THR A 704 -17.49 -35.16 -20.33
CA THR A 704 -17.84 -33.98 -19.53
C THR A 704 -16.59 -33.46 -18.83
N ILE A 705 -16.18 -32.24 -19.14
CA ILE A 705 -14.96 -31.64 -18.58
C ILE A 705 -15.29 -30.88 -17.30
N TYR A 706 -14.63 -31.24 -16.21
CA TYR A 706 -14.60 -30.49 -14.96
C TYR A 706 -13.22 -29.88 -14.79
N ALA A 707 -13.12 -28.60 -14.48
CA ALA A 707 -11.82 -27.96 -14.36
C ALA A 707 -11.71 -26.94 -13.24
N SER A 708 -10.50 -26.81 -12.71
CA SER A 708 -10.10 -25.72 -11.82
C SER A 708 -8.78 -25.12 -12.31
N LEU A 709 -8.76 -23.79 -12.44
CA LEU A 709 -7.54 -23.01 -12.65
C LEU A 709 -6.91 -22.68 -11.29
N PRO A 710 -5.60 -22.39 -11.21
CA PRO A 710 -5.01 -21.94 -9.96
C PRO A 710 -5.76 -20.68 -9.50
N PRO A 711 -6.01 -20.50 -8.19
CA PRO A 711 -6.77 -19.36 -7.71
C PRO A 711 -6.18 -18.05 -8.24
N SER A 712 -7.02 -17.28 -8.93
CA SER A 712 -6.77 -15.86 -9.18
C SER A 712 -6.58 -15.18 -7.82
N PRO A 713 -5.70 -14.17 -7.70
CA PRO A 713 -5.73 -13.31 -6.52
C PRO A 713 -7.15 -12.80 -6.26
N SER A 714 -7.46 -12.63 -4.97
CA SER A 714 -8.81 -12.51 -4.41
C SER A 714 -9.75 -11.59 -5.21
N PRO A 715 -11.05 -11.94 -5.37
CA PRO A 715 -12.04 -11.03 -5.94
C PRO A 715 -12.36 -9.83 -5.03
N SER A 716 -11.85 -9.79 -3.79
CA SER A 716 -11.96 -8.60 -2.93
C SER A 716 -10.97 -7.51 -3.38
N PRO A 717 -11.44 -6.29 -3.72
CA PRO A 717 -10.58 -5.19 -4.17
C PRO A 717 -9.57 -4.68 -3.13
N SER A 718 -9.71 -5.06 -1.86
CA SER A 718 -8.91 -4.54 -0.74
C SER A 718 -7.69 -5.40 -0.37
N SER A 719 -7.46 -6.53 -1.05
CA SER A 719 -6.48 -7.55 -0.60
C SER A 719 -5.59 -8.08 -1.72
N GLN A 720 -5.44 -7.34 -2.82
CA GLN A 720 -4.45 -7.66 -3.86
C GLN A 720 -3.18 -6.83 -3.65
N PRO A 721 -2.00 -7.47 -3.47
CA PRO A 721 -0.72 -6.79 -3.64
C PRO A 721 -0.59 -6.25 -5.07
N PHE A 722 0.00 -5.06 -5.22
CA PHE A 722 0.48 -4.60 -6.52
C PHE A 722 1.52 -5.58 -7.06
N HIS A 723 1.26 -6.15 -8.24
CA HIS A 723 2.32 -6.76 -9.05
C HIS A 723 2.74 -5.79 -10.17
N PRO A 724 4.05 -5.61 -10.41
CA PRO A 724 4.53 -4.94 -11.61
C PRO A 724 4.18 -5.78 -12.86
N PRO A 725 4.15 -5.17 -14.06
CA PRO A 725 3.71 -5.86 -15.27
C PRO A 725 4.69 -6.95 -15.71
N SER A 726 4.30 -8.22 -15.56
CA SER A 726 4.86 -9.31 -16.37
C SER A 726 4.42 -9.15 -17.83
N PRO A 727 5.30 -9.36 -18.83
CA PRO A 727 5.04 -8.93 -20.19
C PRO A 727 3.96 -9.76 -20.89
N ARG A 728 3.05 -9.02 -21.55
CA ARG A 728 2.09 -9.44 -22.61
C ARG A 728 0.88 -10.29 -22.17
N ARG A 729 -0.28 -9.80 -22.63
CA ARG A 729 -1.55 -10.51 -22.87
C ARG A 729 -2.19 -11.26 -21.69
N ARG A 730 -3.06 -10.53 -20.96
CA ARG A 730 -4.28 -11.10 -20.39
C ARG A 730 -5.49 -10.32 -20.89
N SER A 731 -6.05 -10.78 -22.01
CA SER A 731 -7.37 -10.36 -22.46
C SER A 731 -8.40 -10.76 -21.41
N SER A 732 -9.40 -9.90 -21.19
CA SER A 732 -10.44 -10.15 -20.19
C SER A 732 -11.30 -11.37 -20.56
N LEU A 733 -11.56 -12.25 -19.59
CA LEU A 733 -12.48 -13.39 -19.68
C LEU A 733 -13.91 -13.06 -20.18
N LEU A 734 -14.25 -11.79 -20.34
CA LEU A 734 -15.53 -11.33 -20.87
C LEU A 734 -15.58 -11.21 -22.41
N LYS A 735 -14.45 -11.28 -23.14
CA LYS A 735 -14.47 -11.39 -24.63
C LYS A 735 -14.75 -12.82 -25.13
N LEU A 736 -15.06 -13.76 -24.22
CA LEU A 736 -15.26 -15.20 -24.51
C LEU A 736 -16.72 -15.65 -24.58
N PHE A 737 -17.68 -14.75 -24.35
CA PHE A 737 -19.12 -15.06 -24.34
C PHE A 737 -19.88 -14.34 -25.47
N SER A 738 -19.26 -14.19 -26.65
CA SER A 738 -19.95 -13.74 -27.87
C SER A 738 -20.29 -14.96 -28.74
N PRO A 739 -21.57 -15.31 -28.94
CA PRO A 739 -21.95 -16.54 -29.63
C PRO A 739 -21.96 -16.35 -31.15
N SER A 740 -20.77 -16.33 -31.78
CA SER A 740 -20.66 -16.48 -33.22
C SER A 740 -19.33 -17.08 -33.67
N THR A 741 -19.42 -17.98 -34.67
CA THR A 741 -18.32 -18.54 -35.47
C THR A 741 -17.35 -19.48 -34.74
N PHE A 742 -17.49 -20.78 -35.01
CA PHE A 742 -16.32 -21.65 -35.16
C PHE A 742 -15.57 -21.20 -36.42
N PRO A 743 -14.28 -20.81 -36.34
CA PRO A 743 -13.44 -20.68 -37.52
C PRO A 743 -12.71 -22.01 -37.75
N SER A 744 -12.82 -22.52 -38.97
CA SER A 744 -11.72 -23.31 -39.54
C SER A 744 -10.52 -22.39 -39.80
N SER A 745 -9.34 -23.00 -39.92
CA SER A 745 -8.05 -22.38 -40.29
C SER A 745 -7.27 -21.60 -39.23
N SER A 746 -5.96 -21.57 -39.48
CA SER A 746 -4.85 -20.97 -38.76
C SER A 746 -5.07 -19.57 -38.20
N ASN A 747 -5.15 -19.43 -36.87
CA ASN A 747 -4.67 -18.29 -36.08
C ASN A 747 -4.78 -18.58 -34.56
N SER A 748 -3.94 -19.48 -34.04
CA SER A 748 -3.80 -19.65 -32.59
C SER A 748 -2.92 -18.53 -32.02
N GLU A 749 -3.51 -17.58 -31.29
CA GLU A 749 -2.82 -16.46 -30.61
C GLU A 749 -1.90 -16.87 -29.43
N PHE A 750 -1.66 -18.16 -29.27
CA PHE A 750 -0.85 -18.75 -28.21
C PHE A 750 0.36 -19.48 -28.81
N LEU A 751 1.54 -19.25 -28.24
CA LEU A 751 2.77 -19.93 -28.61
C LEU A 751 2.93 -21.23 -27.81
N PRO A 752 3.55 -22.29 -28.35
CA PRO A 752 3.87 -23.50 -27.58
C PRO A 752 4.76 -23.27 -26.35
N SER A 753 5.38 -22.09 -26.25
CA SER A 753 6.20 -21.63 -25.13
C SER A 753 5.43 -20.91 -24.01
N ASP A 754 4.13 -20.65 -24.18
CA ASP A 754 3.34 -19.98 -23.13
C ASP A 754 3.12 -20.91 -21.92
N PRO A 755 3.08 -20.38 -20.68
CA PRO A 755 2.85 -21.19 -19.49
C PRO A 755 1.60 -22.08 -19.60
N PRO A 756 1.66 -23.37 -19.21
CA PRO A 756 0.54 -24.32 -19.39
C PRO A 756 -0.80 -23.85 -18.82
N HIS A 757 -0.79 -23.05 -17.76
CA HIS A 757 -1.97 -22.47 -17.14
C HIS A 757 -2.69 -21.42 -18.02
N LEU A 758 -1.98 -20.69 -18.88
CA LEU A 758 -2.59 -19.73 -19.83
C LEU A 758 -3.17 -20.46 -21.05
N LEU A 759 -2.44 -21.45 -21.57
CA LEU A 759 -2.90 -22.33 -22.65
C LEU A 759 -4.18 -23.06 -22.26
N LEU A 760 -4.23 -23.60 -21.04
CA LEU A 760 -5.42 -24.27 -20.52
C LEU A 760 -6.57 -23.28 -20.27
N ALA A 761 -6.32 -22.09 -19.73
CA ALA A 761 -7.36 -21.07 -19.53
C ALA A 761 -8.01 -20.65 -20.86
N GLY A 762 -7.24 -20.53 -21.94
CA GLY A 762 -7.74 -20.30 -23.30
C GLY A 762 -8.47 -21.50 -23.92
N ALA A 763 -8.07 -22.73 -23.60
CA ALA A 763 -8.73 -23.95 -24.11
C ALA A 763 -10.04 -24.29 -23.36
N LEU A 764 -10.11 -24.01 -22.06
CA LEU A 764 -11.28 -24.27 -21.20
C LEU A 764 -12.36 -23.21 -21.30
N SER A 765 -12.10 -22.06 -21.91
CA SER A 765 -13.02 -20.93 -21.93
C SER A 765 -14.27 -21.11 -22.81
N SER A 766 -14.40 -22.25 -23.49
CA SER A 766 -15.67 -22.64 -24.12
C SER A 766 -16.73 -22.96 -23.05
N GLU A 767 -18.01 -22.75 -23.38
CA GLU A 767 -19.17 -23.02 -22.50
C GLU A 767 -19.39 -24.51 -22.11
N ARG A 768 -18.39 -25.38 -22.32
CA ARG A 768 -18.43 -26.84 -22.09
C ARG A 768 -17.75 -27.30 -20.80
N ALA A 769 -16.95 -26.47 -20.13
CA ALA A 769 -16.22 -26.84 -18.92
C ALA A 769 -16.99 -26.46 -17.65
N ILE A 770 -17.14 -27.41 -16.72
CA ILE A 770 -17.85 -27.25 -15.45
C ILE A 770 -16.85 -26.90 -14.33
N PRO A 771 -17.12 -25.88 -13.48
CA PRO A 771 -16.27 -25.57 -12.32
C PRO A 771 -16.12 -26.74 -11.36
N LEU A 772 -14.87 -27.18 -11.15
CA LEU A 772 -14.52 -28.32 -10.30
C LEU A 772 -14.69 -28.00 -8.81
N GLU A 773 -14.51 -26.74 -8.41
CA GLU A 773 -14.52 -26.26 -7.02
C GLU A 773 -15.80 -26.70 -6.30
N LYS A 774 -16.95 -26.60 -6.98
CA LYS A 774 -18.27 -27.01 -6.47
C LYS A 774 -18.42 -28.51 -6.24
N HIS A 775 -17.51 -29.33 -6.75
CA HIS A 775 -17.51 -30.78 -6.58
C HIS A 775 -16.49 -31.17 -5.50
N ILE A 776 -15.23 -30.76 -5.66
CA ILE A 776 -14.17 -31.07 -4.69
C ILE A 776 -14.40 -30.45 -3.30
N GLN A 777 -14.96 -29.25 -3.20
CA GLN A 777 -15.33 -28.65 -1.91
C GLN A 777 -16.49 -29.40 -1.21
N LYS A 778 -17.17 -30.38 -1.83
CA LYS A 778 -18.10 -31.27 -1.09
C LYS A 778 -17.30 -32.27 -0.24
N LEU A 779 -16.17 -32.75 -0.78
CA LEU A 779 -15.29 -33.68 -0.09
C LEU A 779 -14.49 -32.93 0.98
N ARG A 780 -13.80 -31.84 0.62
CA ARG A 780 -13.00 -31.02 1.57
C ARG A 780 -13.80 -30.49 2.78
N MET A 781 -15.12 -30.32 2.65
CA MET A 781 -15.98 -29.87 3.74
C MET A 781 -16.08 -30.91 4.87
N VAL A 782 -15.93 -32.20 4.56
CA VAL A 782 -16.00 -33.32 5.52
C VAL A 782 -14.58 -33.89 5.72
N LYS A 783 -13.92 -33.45 6.78
CA LYS A 783 -12.54 -33.84 7.13
C LYS A 783 -12.49 -35.29 7.58
N SER A 784 -11.51 -36.04 7.10
CA SER A 784 -11.18 -37.36 7.64
C SER A 784 -10.50 -37.25 9.01
N PRO A 785 -10.43 -38.34 9.80
CA PRO A 785 -9.74 -38.32 11.10
C PRO A 785 -8.27 -37.88 11.03
N ILE A 786 -7.60 -38.11 9.90
CA ILE A 786 -6.22 -37.67 9.65
C ILE A 786 -6.17 -36.14 9.50
N GLU A 787 -7.11 -35.58 8.75
CA GLU A 787 -7.21 -34.12 8.54
C GLU A 787 -7.53 -33.39 9.85
N ILE A 788 -8.44 -33.95 10.66
CA ILE A 788 -8.74 -33.42 12.00
C ILE A 788 -7.51 -33.46 12.91
N GLN A 789 -6.66 -34.49 12.82
CA GLN A 789 -5.40 -34.55 13.58
C GLN A 789 -4.39 -33.49 13.12
N LEU A 790 -4.28 -33.22 11.81
CA LEU A 790 -3.41 -32.17 11.28
C LEU A 790 -3.91 -30.77 11.66
N MET A 791 -5.22 -30.51 11.57
CA MET A 791 -5.83 -29.28 12.06
C MET A 791 -5.63 -29.12 13.57
N LYS A 792 -5.90 -30.16 14.37
CA LYS A 792 -5.62 -30.16 15.82
C LYS A 792 -4.17 -29.79 16.13
N LYS A 793 -3.22 -30.27 15.32
CA LYS A 793 -1.79 -29.97 15.46
C LYS A 793 -1.46 -28.51 15.09
N ALA A 794 -2.07 -27.95 14.05
CA ALA A 794 -1.99 -26.51 13.75
C ALA A 794 -2.54 -25.68 14.92
N ALA A 795 -3.72 -26.06 15.42
CA ALA A 795 -4.37 -25.42 16.56
C ALA A 795 -3.51 -25.44 17.83
N ASP A 796 -2.83 -26.56 18.13
CA ASP A 796 -1.91 -26.67 19.27
C ASP A 796 -0.67 -25.78 19.14
N ILE A 797 -0.13 -25.63 17.93
CA ILE A 797 1.01 -24.74 17.67
C ILE A 797 0.59 -23.28 17.91
N SER A 798 -0.52 -22.87 17.31
CA SER A 798 -1.09 -21.53 17.46
C SER A 798 -1.51 -21.24 18.91
N SER A 799 -2.08 -22.22 19.63
CA SER A 799 -2.45 -22.10 21.05
C SER A 799 -1.24 -21.79 21.94
N ALA A 800 -0.13 -22.49 21.71
CA ALA A 800 1.12 -22.23 22.41
C ALA A 800 1.67 -20.83 22.06
N ALA A 801 1.61 -20.42 20.79
CA ALA A 801 2.04 -19.09 20.36
C ALA A 801 1.19 -17.97 21.00
N HIS A 802 -0.14 -18.09 21.02
CA HIS A 802 -1.05 -17.17 21.73
C HIS A 802 -0.68 -17.01 23.21
N THR A 803 -0.39 -18.11 23.89
CA THR A 803 0.02 -18.12 25.31
C THR A 803 1.33 -17.35 25.52
N LYS A 804 2.31 -17.47 24.62
CA LYS A 804 3.57 -16.72 24.68
C LYS A 804 3.40 -15.23 24.31
N VAL A 805 2.51 -14.91 23.38
CA VAL A 805 2.17 -13.52 23.04
C VAL A 805 1.51 -12.80 24.22
N MET A 806 0.54 -13.44 24.90
CA MET A 806 -0.08 -12.91 26.12
C MET A 806 0.97 -12.51 27.16
N ARG A 807 2.00 -13.36 27.36
CA ARG A 807 3.13 -13.13 28.27
C ARG A 807 4.12 -12.06 27.78
N ALA A 808 4.21 -11.82 26.48
CA ALA A 808 5.13 -10.83 25.89
C ALA A 808 4.57 -9.40 25.94
N ALA A 809 3.25 -9.25 26.03
CA ALA A 809 2.58 -7.96 26.12
C ALA A 809 2.95 -7.20 27.40
N LYS A 810 3.26 -5.92 27.21
CA LYS A 810 3.68 -4.99 28.28
C LYS A 810 3.44 -3.57 27.83
N VAL A 811 3.19 -2.69 28.79
CA VAL A 811 3.01 -1.25 28.57
C VAL A 811 4.27 -0.65 27.92
N GLY A 812 4.09 0.15 26.87
CA GLY A 812 5.17 0.71 26.06
C GLY A 812 5.85 -0.27 25.10
N GLY A 813 5.37 -1.53 25.01
CA GLY A 813 5.68 -2.44 23.90
C GLY A 813 4.98 -2.01 22.60
N ARG A 814 5.14 -2.80 21.54
CA ARG A 814 4.51 -2.54 20.22
C ARG A 814 3.73 -3.74 19.71
N GLU A 815 2.67 -3.50 18.94
CA GLU A 815 1.89 -4.55 18.27
C GLU A 815 2.78 -5.46 17.39
N ALA A 816 3.69 -4.89 16.59
CA ALA A 816 4.68 -5.63 15.78
C ALA A 816 5.60 -6.56 16.59
N GLU A 817 5.85 -6.27 17.88
CA GLU A 817 6.64 -7.16 18.74
C GLU A 817 5.84 -8.42 19.12
N LEU A 818 4.53 -8.29 19.29
CA LEU A 818 3.62 -9.41 19.55
C LEU A 818 3.41 -10.27 18.31
N GLU A 819 3.26 -9.65 17.14
CA GLU A 819 3.25 -10.35 15.85
C GLU A 819 4.53 -11.19 15.68
N ALA A 820 5.71 -10.57 15.86
CA ALA A 820 6.99 -11.26 15.75
C ALA A 820 7.15 -12.42 16.76
N VAL A 821 6.62 -12.29 17.98
CA VAL A 821 6.58 -13.39 18.96
C VAL A 821 5.65 -14.51 18.49
N PHE A 822 4.47 -14.20 17.96
CA PHE A 822 3.56 -15.21 17.40
C PHE A 822 4.24 -16.00 16.27
N GLU A 823 4.85 -15.28 15.33
CA GLU A 823 5.52 -15.90 14.18
C GLU A 823 6.68 -16.80 14.59
N PHE A 824 7.53 -16.31 15.51
CA PHE A 824 8.65 -17.07 16.05
C PHE A 824 8.21 -18.36 16.74
N GLU A 825 7.22 -18.30 17.64
CA GLU A 825 6.76 -19.46 18.40
C GLU A 825 6.07 -20.51 17.50
N CYS A 826 5.36 -20.07 16.47
CA CYS A 826 4.81 -20.94 15.43
C CYS A 826 5.91 -21.64 14.62
N ALA A 827 6.89 -20.89 14.11
CA ALA A 827 8.00 -21.43 13.30
C ALA A 827 8.85 -22.42 14.10
N MET A 828 9.18 -22.11 15.36
CA MET A 828 9.96 -22.99 16.25
C MET A 828 9.27 -24.32 16.58
N ARG A 829 7.95 -24.44 16.36
CA ARG A 829 7.17 -25.68 16.54
C ARG A 829 6.88 -26.43 15.23
N GLY A 830 7.49 -25.99 14.12
CA GLY A 830 7.39 -26.66 12.82
C GLY A 830 6.25 -26.17 11.93
N SER A 831 5.62 -25.03 12.24
CA SER A 831 4.74 -24.35 11.27
C SER A 831 5.55 -23.90 10.05
N GLU A 832 4.92 -23.95 8.88
CA GLU A 832 5.53 -23.58 7.62
C GLU A 832 5.39 -22.08 7.30
N ARG A 833 4.33 -21.45 7.83
CA ARG A 833 3.97 -20.04 7.65
C ARG A 833 2.81 -19.66 8.57
N GLN A 834 2.47 -18.38 8.64
CA GLN A 834 1.13 -17.98 9.09
C GLN A 834 0.08 -18.36 8.04
N ALA A 835 -1.10 -18.80 8.48
CA ALA A 835 -2.21 -19.13 7.59
C ALA A 835 -2.82 -17.89 6.91
N TYR A 836 -2.67 -16.73 7.55
CA TYR A 836 -3.13 -15.41 7.11
C TYR A 836 -2.24 -14.32 7.74
N VAL A 837 -2.43 -13.05 7.35
CA VAL A 837 -1.71 -11.93 7.98
C VAL A 837 -2.31 -11.69 9.37
N PRO A 838 -1.53 -11.78 10.46
CA PRO A 838 -2.03 -11.54 11.81
C PRO A 838 -2.65 -10.15 11.98
N VAL A 839 -3.76 -10.09 12.70
CA VAL A 839 -4.27 -8.85 13.31
C VAL A 839 -3.69 -8.76 14.70
N VAL A 840 -3.00 -7.67 15.04
CA VAL A 840 -2.58 -7.36 16.41
C VAL A 840 -3.01 -5.94 16.71
N ALA A 841 -4.14 -5.78 17.38
CA ALA A 841 -4.82 -4.50 17.52
C ALA A 841 -5.02 -4.13 19.00
N SER A 842 -4.28 -3.11 19.49
CA SER A 842 -4.43 -2.60 20.85
C SER A 842 -5.45 -1.47 20.96
N GLY A 843 -6.18 -1.44 22.08
CA GLY A 843 -7.15 -0.40 22.40
C GLY A 843 -8.18 -0.19 21.28
N ALA A 844 -8.31 1.05 20.83
CA ALA A 844 -9.26 1.43 19.77
C ALA A 844 -8.93 0.84 18.39
N ASN A 845 -7.71 0.33 18.13
CA ASN A 845 -7.40 -0.37 16.89
C ASN A 845 -8.27 -1.63 16.72
N ALA A 846 -8.67 -2.28 17.82
CA ALA A 846 -9.50 -3.47 17.81
C ALA A 846 -10.91 -3.23 17.21
N LEU A 847 -11.34 -1.97 17.07
CA LEU A 847 -12.58 -1.61 16.35
C LEU A 847 -12.46 -1.75 14.82
N VAL A 848 -11.25 -1.96 14.29
CA VAL A 848 -10.98 -2.20 12.86
C VAL A 848 -10.77 -3.69 12.65
N ILE A 849 -11.80 -4.39 12.16
CA ILE A 849 -11.87 -5.86 12.08
C ILE A 849 -10.68 -6.49 11.34
N HIS A 850 -10.22 -5.86 10.26
CA HIS A 850 -9.05 -6.28 9.48
C HIS A 850 -7.84 -5.36 9.72
N TYR A 851 -7.52 -5.07 10.98
CA TYR A 851 -6.34 -4.27 11.33
C TYR A 851 -5.05 -5.11 11.18
N THR A 852 -4.32 -4.93 10.09
CA THR A 852 -3.06 -5.68 9.84
C THR A 852 -1.86 -4.73 9.66
N LYS A 853 -1.88 -3.58 10.34
CA LYS A 853 -0.75 -2.64 10.35
C LYS A 853 0.24 -2.96 11.46
N ASN A 854 -0.30 -3.34 12.63
CA ASN A 854 0.43 -3.80 13.79
C ASN A 854 1.57 -2.82 14.18
N ASP A 855 1.34 -1.51 14.03
CA ASP A 855 2.37 -0.47 14.10
C ASP A 855 2.27 0.47 15.31
N CYS A 856 1.29 0.28 16.19
CA CYS A 856 1.05 1.11 17.37
C CYS A 856 1.73 0.59 18.65
N THR A 857 1.79 1.45 19.65
CA THR A 857 2.29 1.17 21.01
C THR A 857 1.18 0.66 21.91
N LEU A 858 1.54 -0.20 22.86
CA LEU A 858 0.60 -0.80 23.82
C LEU A 858 0.48 0.09 25.07
N ASP A 859 -0.71 0.65 25.33
CA ASP A 859 -0.94 1.52 26.49
C ASP A 859 -1.42 0.75 27.75
N GLN A 860 -1.36 1.41 28.92
CA GLN A 860 -1.61 0.79 30.24
C GLN A 860 -3.03 0.22 30.41
N ASP A 861 -4.02 0.89 29.81
CA ASP A 861 -5.45 0.56 29.92
C ASP A 861 -5.98 -0.17 28.68
N ASP A 862 -5.11 -0.53 27.73
CA ASP A 862 -5.48 -1.26 26.52
C ASP A 862 -5.77 -2.74 26.81
N MET A 863 -6.67 -3.31 26.01
CA MET A 863 -6.60 -4.72 25.63
C MET A 863 -5.98 -4.84 24.25
N VAL A 864 -5.31 -5.97 23.98
CA VAL A 864 -4.90 -6.38 22.64
C VAL A 864 -5.86 -7.46 22.15
N LEU A 865 -6.47 -7.24 20.98
CA LEU A 865 -7.11 -8.28 20.20
C LEU A 865 -6.05 -8.81 19.22
N ILE A 866 -5.64 -10.07 19.38
CA ILE A 866 -4.83 -10.79 18.41
C ILE A 866 -5.65 -11.88 17.74
N ASP A 867 -5.73 -11.80 16.41
CA ASP A 867 -6.28 -12.83 15.55
C ASP A 867 -5.16 -13.35 14.65
N ALA A 868 -4.72 -14.57 14.95
CA ALA A 868 -3.54 -15.16 14.34
C ALA A 868 -3.58 -16.69 14.40
N GLY A 869 -3.17 -17.33 13.31
CA GLY A 869 -3.16 -18.77 13.17
C GLY A 869 -2.07 -19.26 12.20
N CYS A 870 -1.54 -20.44 12.47
CA CYS A 870 -0.46 -21.05 11.72
C CYS A 870 -0.94 -22.03 10.64
N GLU A 871 -0.08 -22.33 9.67
CA GLU A 871 -0.26 -23.39 8.68
C GLU A 871 0.68 -24.56 8.97
N TYR A 872 0.11 -25.75 9.14
CA TYR A 872 0.83 -27.00 9.39
C TYR A 872 0.44 -28.04 8.34
N HIS A 873 1.36 -28.35 7.43
CA HIS A 873 1.20 -29.36 6.37
C HIS A 873 -0.10 -29.19 5.56
N MET A 874 -0.26 -27.97 5.03
CA MET A 874 -1.43 -27.47 4.29
C MET A 874 -2.68 -27.15 5.13
N TYR A 875 -2.81 -27.62 6.37
CA TYR A 875 -3.97 -27.33 7.22
C TYR A 875 -3.76 -26.06 8.05
N THR A 876 -4.81 -25.25 8.16
CA THR A 876 -4.81 -23.96 8.84
C THR A 876 -5.53 -24.05 10.19
N SER A 877 -5.02 -23.33 11.18
CA SER A 877 -5.72 -23.00 12.42
C SER A 877 -6.25 -21.57 12.37
N ASP A 878 -7.31 -21.28 13.11
CA ASP A 878 -7.92 -19.94 13.20
C ASP A 878 -8.25 -19.63 14.66
N ILE A 879 -7.61 -18.62 15.24
CA ILE A 879 -7.69 -18.32 16.67
C ILE A 879 -7.55 -16.82 16.93
N THR A 880 -8.66 -16.20 17.35
CA THR A 880 -8.67 -14.89 18.00
C THR A 880 -8.67 -14.99 19.53
N ARG A 881 -7.84 -14.18 20.19
CA ARG A 881 -7.85 -13.92 21.63
C ARG A 881 -7.79 -12.42 21.91
N THR A 882 -8.45 -11.99 22.99
CA THR A 882 -8.34 -10.62 23.51
C THR A 882 -7.87 -10.67 24.96
N PHE A 883 -6.92 -9.82 25.34
CA PHE A 883 -6.32 -9.83 26.69
C PHE A 883 -5.79 -8.43 27.10
N PRO A 884 -5.70 -8.12 28.40
CA PRO A 884 -5.25 -6.81 28.89
C PRO A 884 -3.71 -6.65 28.82
N VAL A 885 -3.22 -5.50 28.34
CA VAL A 885 -1.78 -5.17 28.29
C VAL A 885 -1.15 -5.13 29.70
N SER A 886 -1.95 -4.76 30.70
CA SER A 886 -1.58 -4.75 32.12
C SER A 886 -1.42 -6.14 32.75
N GLY A 887 -1.89 -7.20 32.08
CA GLY A 887 -1.98 -8.56 32.62
C GLY A 887 -3.12 -8.82 33.62
N ALA A 888 -4.04 -7.85 33.81
CA ALA A 888 -5.26 -8.03 34.59
C ALA A 888 -6.43 -7.20 34.02
N PHE A 889 -7.62 -7.80 33.91
CA PHE A 889 -8.80 -7.13 33.37
C PHE A 889 -9.36 -6.12 34.37
N THR A 890 -9.52 -4.86 33.95
CA THR A 890 -10.36 -3.88 34.66
C THR A 890 -11.83 -4.35 34.67
N ALA A 891 -12.66 -3.83 35.58
CA ALA A 891 -14.07 -4.24 35.66
C ALA A 891 -14.84 -4.08 34.33
N PRO A 892 -14.77 -2.95 33.60
CA PRO A 892 -15.44 -2.83 32.30
C PRO A 892 -14.91 -3.84 31.25
N GLN A 893 -13.59 -4.04 31.17
CA GLN A 893 -13.02 -5.02 30.25
C GLN A 893 -13.49 -6.44 30.59
N ARG A 894 -13.52 -6.79 31.88
CA ARG A 894 -13.98 -8.07 32.41
C ARG A 894 -15.44 -8.36 32.07
N ASP A 895 -16.32 -7.39 32.30
CA ASP A 895 -17.76 -7.52 32.05
C ASP A 895 -18.05 -7.73 30.55
N LEU A 896 -17.40 -6.93 29.69
CA LEU A 896 -17.55 -7.03 28.23
C LEU A 896 -16.93 -8.32 27.68
N TYR A 897 -15.78 -8.75 28.22
CA TYR A 897 -15.13 -10.01 27.85
C TYR A 897 -15.98 -11.23 28.22
N GLN A 898 -16.56 -11.23 29.43
CA GLN A 898 -17.40 -12.32 29.90
C GLN A 898 -18.68 -12.48 29.05
N ALA A 899 -19.27 -11.37 28.57
CA ALA A 899 -20.41 -11.40 27.65
C ALA A 899 -20.09 -12.11 26.32
N VAL A 900 -18.91 -11.84 25.74
CA VAL A 900 -18.44 -12.52 24.52
C VAL A 900 -18.11 -13.98 24.81
N LEU A 901 -17.43 -14.28 25.92
CA LEU A 901 -17.05 -15.64 26.32
C LEU A 901 -18.27 -16.53 26.59
N ASN A 902 -19.31 -15.99 27.25
CA ASN A 902 -20.58 -16.68 27.48
C ASN A 902 -21.26 -17.01 26.15
N THR A 903 -21.37 -16.01 25.27
CA THR A 903 -21.91 -16.18 23.91
C THR A 903 -21.16 -17.28 23.15
N GLN A 904 -19.83 -17.27 23.17
CA GLN A 904 -18.99 -18.27 22.50
C GLN A 904 -19.23 -19.67 23.04
N LYS A 905 -19.16 -19.86 24.36
CA LYS A 905 -19.34 -21.17 25.02
C LYS A 905 -20.74 -21.74 24.75
N GLU A 906 -21.76 -20.89 24.67
CA GLU A 906 -23.11 -21.29 24.27
C GLU A 906 -23.21 -21.68 22.79
N CYS A 907 -22.57 -20.97 21.87
CA CYS A 907 -22.50 -21.37 20.46
C CYS A 907 -21.75 -22.70 20.26
N ILE A 908 -20.63 -22.91 20.97
CA ILE A 908 -19.88 -24.18 20.93
C ILE A 908 -20.76 -25.36 21.39
N LYS A 909 -21.55 -25.20 22.46
CA LYS A 909 -22.45 -26.27 22.96
C LYS A 909 -23.46 -26.78 21.94
N ARG A 910 -23.85 -25.93 20.98
CA ARG A 910 -24.79 -26.20 19.87
C ARG A 910 -24.12 -26.84 18.65
N CYS A 911 -22.80 -26.97 18.63
CA CYS A 911 -22.04 -27.58 17.54
C CYS A 911 -22.06 -29.12 17.62
N ARG A 912 -23.27 -29.66 17.57
CA ARG A 912 -23.62 -31.07 17.74
C ARG A 912 -24.20 -31.64 16.45
N VAL A 913 -23.85 -32.88 16.12
CA VAL A 913 -24.38 -33.55 14.92
C VAL A 913 -25.87 -33.85 15.09
N GLU A 914 -26.27 -34.16 16.31
CA GLU A 914 -27.66 -34.42 16.72
C GLU A 914 -28.56 -33.17 16.67
N ASP A 915 -28.01 -31.97 16.90
CA ASP A 915 -28.77 -30.71 16.86
C ASP A 915 -29.08 -30.23 15.43
N ARG A 916 -28.38 -30.79 14.43
CA ARG A 916 -28.58 -30.53 12.98
C ARG A 916 -28.53 -29.05 12.56
N VAL A 917 -27.79 -28.24 13.30
CA VAL A 917 -27.64 -26.79 13.06
C VAL A 917 -26.94 -26.48 11.73
N ASN A 918 -27.18 -25.28 11.22
CA ASN A 918 -26.40 -24.66 10.14
C ASN A 918 -25.72 -23.34 10.57
N LEU A 919 -24.84 -22.79 9.72
CA LEU A 919 -24.07 -21.58 10.03
C LEU A 919 -24.96 -20.35 10.23
N SER A 920 -26.06 -20.23 9.46
CA SER A 920 -27.03 -19.13 9.61
C SER A 920 -27.77 -19.18 10.94
N GLU A 921 -28.15 -20.36 11.40
CA GLU A 921 -28.80 -20.59 12.70
C GLU A 921 -27.87 -20.29 13.88
N LEU A 922 -26.62 -20.79 13.80
CA LEU A 922 -25.60 -20.50 14.80
C LEU A 922 -25.34 -18.99 14.90
N HIS A 923 -25.16 -18.29 13.77
CA HIS A 923 -24.99 -16.84 13.76
C HIS A 923 -26.20 -16.12 14.37
N ARG A 924 -27.44 -16.47 13.99
CA ARG A 924 -28.65 -15.88 14.58
C ARG A 924 -28.73 -16.14 16.10
N ALA A 925 -28.29 -17.31 16.56
CA ALA A 925 -28.20 -17.61 17.98
C ALA A 925 -27.16 -16.74 18.70
N SER A 926 -25.97 -16.53 18.12
CA SER A 926 -24.94 -15.65 18.72
C SER A 926 -25.41 -14.21 18.88
N CYS A 927 -26.07 -13.62 17.88
CA CYS A 927 -26.61 -12.26 17.98
C CYS A 927 -27.66 -12.14 19.09
N GLY A 928 -28.53 -13.15 19.24
CA GLY A 928 -29.54 -13.19 20.30
C GLY A 928 -28.94 -13.39 21.69
N LEU A 929 -27.91 -14.25 21.82
CA LEU A 929 -27.20 -14.47 23.08
C LEU A 929 -26.44 -13.20 23.51
N LEU A 930 -25.65 -12.61 22.61
CA LEU A 930 -24.89 -11.40 22.87
C LEU A 930 -25.80 -10.21 23.21
N LEU A 931 -26.98 -10.11 22.59
CA LEU A 931 -27.98 -9.11 22.93
C LEU A 931 -28.41 -9.19 24.41
N GLU A 932 -28.66 -10.40 24.94
CA GLU A 932 -29.06 -10.58 26.34
C GLU A 932 -27.89 -10.41 27.32
N GLU A 933 -26.68 -10.82 26.95
CA GLU A 933 -25.47 -10.56 27.76
C GLU A 933 -25.17 -9.05 27.86
N LEU A 934 -25.22 -8.31 26.75
CA LEU A 934 -24.97 -6.87 26.74
C LEU A 934 -26.03 -6.08 27.52
N LYS A 935 -27.29 -6.51 27.52
CA LYS A 935 -28.34 -5.91 28.36
C LYS A 935 -28.05 -6.08 29.85
N GLN A 936 -27.54 -7.23 30.28
CA GLN A 936 -27.21 -7.51 31.69
C GLN A 936 -26.13 -6.55 32.21
N ILE A 937 -25.14 -6.21 31.37
CA ILE A 937 -24.07 -5.24 31.70
C ILE A 937 -24.44 -3.78 31.34
N GLY A 938 -25.73 -3.47 31.17
CA GLY A 938 -26.26 -2.11 31.13
C GLY A 938 -26.38 -1.44 29.76
N PHE A 939 -26.17 -2.15 28.64
CA PHE A 939 -26.45 -1.60 27.32
C PHE A 939 -27.96 -1.45 27.08
N LYS A 940 -28.37 -0.32 26.50
CA LYS A 940 -29.76 -0.04 26.11
C LYS A 940 -29.92 -0.18 24.60
N LEU A 941 -30.13 -1.42 24.16
CA LEU A 941 -30.05 -1.80 22.74
C LEU A 941 -31.42 -1.76 22.03
N SER A 942 -31.43 -1.22 20.82
CA SER A 942 -32.53 -1.25 19.86
C SER A 942 -32.35 -2.38 18.83
N VAL A 943 -33.38 -2.64 18.04
CA VAL A 943 -33.34 -3.66 16.98
C VAL A 943 -32.24 -3.34 15.95
N GLY A 944 -31.28 -4.25 15.79
CA GLY A 944 -30.17 -4.11 14.86
C GLY A 944 -28.93 -3.39 15.41
N ASP A 945 -28.93 -2.90 16.67
CA ASP A 945 -27.71 -2.30 17.25
C ASP A 945 -26.58 -3.32 17.40
N VAL A 946 -26.91 -4.57 17.73
CA VAL A 946 -25.95 -5.68 17.77
C VAL A 946 -25.45 -5.97 16.36
N GLU A 947 -26.32 -6.43 15.46
CA GLU A 947 -25.92 -7.00 14.17
C GLU A 947 -25.37 -5.98 13.15
N ARG A 948 -25.55 -4.67 13.38
CA ARG A 948 -25.09 -3.61 12.46
C ARG A 948 -24.00 -2.72 13.03
N THR A 949 -23.84 -2.66 14.36
CA THR A 949 -22.91 -1.73 15.01
C THR A 949 -21.92 -2.46 15.90
N LEU A 950 -22.43 -3.24 16.88
CA LEU A 950 -21.58 -3.83 17.91
C LEU A 950 -20.97 -5.18 17.49
N TYR A 951 -21.64 -5.96 16.64
CA TYR A 951 -21.20 -7.25 16.14
C TYR A 951 -21.50 -7.35 14.62
N PRO A 952 -20.66 -6.72 13.78
CA PRO A 952 -20.94 -6.51 12.36
C PRO A 952 -20.36 -7.59 11.43
N HIS A 953 -19.85 -8.71 11.96
CA HIS A 953 -19.34 -9.86 11.19
C HIS A 953 -20.18 -11.11 11.45
N PHE A 954 -19.88 -12.18 10.71
CA PHE A 954 -20.56 -13.46 10.82
C PHE A 954 -19.90 -14.31 11.93
N LEU A 955 -20.60 -15.32 12.45
CA LEU A 955 -20.09 -16.13 13.58
C LEU A 955 -19.09 -17.23 13.19
N SER A 956 -19.13 -17.67 11.94
CA SER A 956 -18.55 -18.96 11.59
C SER A 956 -18.39 -19.10 10.08
N HIS A 957 -17.22 -19.56 9.65
CA HIS A 957 -16.98 -20.12 8.33
C HIS A 957 -16.46 -21.55 8.47
N HIS A 958 -16.42 -22.30 7.37
CA HIS A 958 -15.67 -23.57 7.37
C HIS A 958 -14.17 -23.28 7.46
N LEU A 959 -13.45 -24.14 8.15
CA LEU A 959 -11.99 -24.11 8.27
C LEU A 959 -11.41 -25.43 7.75
N GLY A 960 -10.18 -25.40 7.23
CA GLY A 960 -9.51 -26.60 6.74
C GLY A 960 -8.15 -26.30 6.12
N SER A 961 -7.97 -26.72 4.87
CA SER A 961 -6.73 -26.46 4.13
C SER A 961 -6.60 -25.01 3.62
N ASP A 962 -7.68 -24.23 3.69
CA ASP A 962 -7.70 -22.77 3.56
C ASP A 962 -8.46 -22.21 4.78
N LEU A 963 -8.23 -20.94 5.13
CA LEU A 963 -8.85 -20.29 6.30
C LEU A 963 -10.38 -20.21 6.16
N HIS A 964 -10.85 -19.44 5.19
CA HIS A 964 -12.24 -19.44 4.73
C HIS A 964 -12.45 -20.62 3.75
N ASP A 965 -12.47 -21.83 4.27
CA ASP A 965 -12.59 -23.06 3.48
C ASP A 965 -13.95 -23.16 2.77
N CYS A 966 -13.99 -23.90 1.66
CA CYS A 966 -15.20 -24.30 0.96
C CYS A 966 -16.25 -23.18 0.69
N PRO A 967 -15.87 -21.99 0.18
CA PRO A 967 -16.75 -20.83 0.06
C PRO A 967 -17.93 -20.98 -0.91
N THR A 968 -17.99 -22.07 -1.69
CA THR A 968 -19.16 -22.37 -2.56
C THR A 968 -20.30 -23.10 -1.84
N ARG A 969 -20.16 -23.39 -0.54
CA ARG A 969 -21.18 -24.08 0.27
C ARG A 969 -22.26 -23.12 0.75
N ASP A 970 -23.49 -23.63 0.83
CA ASP A 970 -24.62 -22.89 1.38
C ASP A 970 -24.50 -22.85 2.91
N ARG A 971 -24.57 -21.63 3.50
CA ARG A 971 -24.55 -21.43 4.95
C ARG A 971 -25.77 -22.00 5.67
N ASN A 972 -26.83 -22.33 4.93
CA ASN A 972 -28.04 -22.99 5.42
C ASN A 972 -27.96 -24.53 5.30
N ALA A 973 -26.87 -25.09 4.77
CA ALA A 973 -26.66 -26.54 4.78
C ALA A 973 -26.43 -27.04 6.21
N VAL A 974 -27.10 -28.13 6.57
CA VAL A 974 -26.95 -28.80 7.87
C VAL A 974 -25.51 -29.28 8.03
N LEU A 975 -24.90 -28.95 9.18
CA LEU A 975 -23.56 -29.40 9.53
C LEU A 975 -23.59 -30.88 9.96
N THR A 976 -22.61 -31.64 9.50
CA THR A 976 -22.48 -33.08 9.70
C THR A 976 -21.16 -33.42 10.38
N GLU A 977 -21.05 -34.67 10.85
CA GLU A 977 -19.78 -35.24 11.30
C GLU A 977 -18.64 -34.95 10.31
N GLY A 978 -17.48 -34.54 10.81
CA GLY A 978 -16.31 -34.17 10.01
C GLY A 978 -16.31 -32.73 9.49
N ASN A 979 -17.37 -31.94 9.65
CA ASN A 979 -17.26 -30.50 9.40
C ASN A 979 -16.43 -29.83 10.51
N VAL A 980 -15.58 -28.88 10.11
CA VAL A 980 -14.83 -28.02 11.03
C VAL A 980 -15.15 -26.56 10.68
N ILE A 981 -15.43 -25.75 11.70
CA ILE A 981 -15.86 -24.35 11.56
C ILE A 981 -15.20 -23.47 12.64
N SER A 982 -15.09 -22.16 12.39
CA SER A 982 -14.83 -21.17 13.45
C SER A 982 -16.09 -20.90 14.29
N ILE A 983 -15.92 -20.47 15.54
CA ILE A 983 -16.95 -19.88 16.39
C ILE A 983 -16.37 -18.59 17.01
N GLU A 984 -16.63 -17.47 16.35
CA GLU A 984 -15.98 -16.16 16.53
C GLU A 984 -16.99 -15.03 16.88
N PRO A 985 -17.71 -15.07 18.01
CA PRO A 985 -18.46 -13.90 18.45
C PRO A 985 -17.49 -12.77 18.82
N GLY A 986 -17.90 -11.54 18.53
CA GLY A 986 -17.16 -10.34 18.90
C GLY A 986 -18.06 -9.17 19.24
N VAL A 987 -17.52 -8.22 20.00
CA VAL A 987 -18.17 -6.95 20.32
C VAL A 987 -17.19 -5.79 20.15
N TYR A 988 -17.60 -4.76 19.41
CA TYR A 988 -16.78 -3.61 19.05
C TYR A 988 -17.57 -2.36 19.40
N VAL A 989 -17.20 -1.68 20.49
CA VAL A 989 -17.99 -0.58 21.05
C VAL A 989 -17.42 0.76 20.58
N PRO A 990 -18.08 1.46 19.62
CA PRO A 990 -17.60 2.74 19.12
C PRO A 990 -17.74 3.84 20.18
N PHE A 991 -17.09 4.98 19.94
CA PHE A 991 -17.21 6.21 20.73
C PHE A 991 -18.57 6.92 20.49
N ASP A 992 -19.67 6.20 20.71
CA ASP A 992 -21.05 6.63 20.50
C ASP A 992 -21.79 6.72 21.85
N ASN A 993 -22.33 7.91 22.16
CA ASN A 993 -23.06 8.18 23.41
C ASN A 993 -24.33 7.31 23.61
N ARG A 994 -24.78 6.55 22.59
CA ARG A 994 -25.81 5.52 22.74
C ARG A 994 -25.37 4.34 23.63
N PHE A 995 -24.07 4.05 23.69
CA PHE A 995 -23.50 2.94 24.47
C PHE A 995 -22.82 3.44 25.75
N PRO A 996 -22.68 2.60 26.80
CA PRO A 996 -22.08 3.04 28.06
C PRO A 996 -20.61 3.44 27.89
N LYS A 997 -20.26 4.66 28.34
CA LYS A 997 -18.95 5.28 28.08
C LYS A 997 -17.74 4.47 28.55
N HIS A 998 -17.88 3.66 29.60
CA HIS A 998 -16.78 2.84 30.12
C HIS A 998 -16.43 1.63 29.22
N PHE A 999 -17.25 1.33 28.21
CA PHE A 999 -16.93 0.32 27.18
C PHE A 999 -16.41 0.94 25.86
N HIS A 1000 -16.47 2.27 25.69
CA HIS A 1000 -16.07 2.92 24.42
C HIS A 1000 -14.61 2.63 24.07
N GLY A 1001 -14.35 2.36 22.79
CA GLY A 1001 -13.01 2.04 22.30
C GLY A 1001 -12.61 0.58 22.46
N GLN A 1002 -13.39 -0.25 23.15
CA GLN A 1002 -13.07 -1.66 23.36
C GLN A 1002 -13.59 -2.53 22.20
N GLY A 1003 -12.68 -3.29 21.59
CA GLY A 1003 -12.99 -4.40 20.69
C GLY A 1003 -12.56 -5.72 21.33
N ILE A 1004 -13.45 -6.70 21.36
CA ILE A 1004 -13.20 -8.05 21.88
C ILE A 1004 -13.71 -9.07 20.87
N ARG A 1005 -12.89 -10.06 20.52
CA ARG A 1005 -13.30 -11.28 19.80
C ARG A 1005 -12.64 -12.48 20.47
N ILE A 1006 -13.38 -13.57 20.61
CA ILE A 1006 -12.90 -14.82 21.21
C ILE A 1006 -13.33 -15.95 20.29
N GLU A 1007 -12.37 -16.61 19.67
CA GLU A 1007 -12.62 -17.53 18.58
C GLU A 1007 -11.99 -18.89 18.81
N ASP A 1008 -12.74 -19.94 18.49
CA ASP A 1008 -12.19 -21.30 18.48
C ASP A 1008 -12.67 -22.06 17.25
N GLU A 1009 -11.81 -22.95 16.78
CA GLU A 1009 -12.12 -23.92 15.74
C GLU A 1009 -12.74 -25.19 16.34
N VAL A 1010 -13.90 -25.58 15.80
CA VAL A 1010 -14.75 -26.66 16.34
C VAL A 1010 -15.05 -27.70 15.26
N ALA A 1011 -14.65 -28.94 15.53
CA ALA A 1011 -14.98 -30.11 14.72
C ALA A 1011 -16.26 -30.77 15.23
N PHE A 1012 -17.19 -31.05 14.31
CA PHE A 1012 -18.42 -31.81 14.58
C PHE A 1012 -18.10 -33.31 14.65
N THR A 1013 -18.32 -33.92 15.81
CA THR A 1013 -18.09 -35.36 16.02
C THR A 1013 -19.32 -36.04 16.65
N ARG A 1014 -19.42 -37.37 16.56
CA ARG A 1014 -20.47 -38.15 17.26
C ARG A 1014 -20.44 -38.04 18.79
N ASN A 1015 -19.31 -37.60 19.36
CA ASN A 1015 -19.16 -37.43 20.81
C ASN A 1015 -19.50 -36.00 21.25
N GLY A 1016 -20.02 -35.16 20.34
CA GLY A 1016 -20.24 -33.73 20.53
C GLY A 1016 -19.16 -32.85 19.89
N PRO A 1017 -19.16 -31.54 20.18
CA PRO A 1017 -18.18 -30.60 19.65
C PRO A 1017 -16.77 -30.91 20.17
N LEU A 1018 -15.81 -31.07 19.26
CA LEU A 1018 -14.39 -31.13 19.57
C LEU A 1018 -13.75 -29.78 19.26
N VAL A 1019 -13.42 -29.00 20.29
CA VAL A 1019 -12.70 -27.74 20.14
C VAL A 1019 -11.22 -28.04 19.88
N LEU A 1020 -10.72 -27.69 18.70
CA LEU A 1020 -9.34 -28.02 18.29
C LEU A 1020 -8.32 -27.06 18.95
N SER A 1021 -8.70 -25.79 19.10
CA SER A 1021 -7.94 -24.72 19.77
C SER A 1021 -8.13 -24.65 21.30
N ALA A 1022 -8.63 -25.73 21.93
CA ALA A 1022 -8.96 -25.75 23.36
C ALA A 1022 -7.80 -25.41 24.31
N ASN A 1023 -6.55 -25.51 23.84
CA ASN A 1023 -5.35 -25.19 24.59
C ASN A 1023 -4.97 -23.70 24.59
N ALA A 1024 -5.66 -22.85 23.80
CA ALA A 1024 -5.45 -21.41 23.81
C ALA A 1024 -6.25 -20.75 24.97
N PRO A 1025 -5.60 -20.13 25.97
CA PRO A 1025 -6.27 -19.58 27.16
C PRO A 1025 -7.43 -18.64 26.82
N LYS A 1026 -8.59 -18.81 27.46
CA LYS A 1026 -9.78 -17.96 27.23
C LYS A 1026 -10.72 -17.76 28.42
N GLU A 1027 -10.64 -18.58 29.46
CA GLU A 1027 -11.30 -18.19 30.72
C GLU A 1027 -10.46 -17.04 31.31
N ILE A 1028 -11.10 -16.08 31.97
CA ILE A 1028 -10.41 -14.84 32.41
C ILE A 1028 -9.20 -15.17 33.28
N ALA A 1029 -9.31 -16.13 34.20
CA ALA A 1029 -8.22 -16.56 35.06
C ALA A 1029 -7.03 -17.18 34.28
N ASP A 1030 -7.31 -17.89 33.19
CA ASP A 1030 -6.27 -18.49 32.34
C ASP A 1030 -5.57 -17.42 31.50
N VAL A 1031 -6.31 -16.42 31.01
CA VAL A 1031 -5.76 -15.28 30.27
C VAL A 1031 -4.89 -14.41 31.17
N GLU A 1032 -5.38 -14.06 32.37
CA GLU A 1032 -4.59 -13.34 33.38
C GLU A 1032 -3.35 -14.15 33.78
N GLY A 1033 -3.50 -15.47 33.95
CA GLY A 1033 -2.39 -16.38 34.20
C GLY A 1033 -1.35 -16.45 33.08
N ALA A 1034 -1.78 -16.46 31.81
CA ALA A 1034 -0.89 -16.44 30.65
C ALA A 1034 -0.11 -15.13 30.57
N CYS A 1035 -0.78 -13.98 30.70
CA CYS A 1035 -0.13 -12.66 30.75
C CYS A 1035 0.89 -12.55 31.89
N GLN A 1036 0.58 -13.12 33.06
CA GLN A 1036 1.46 -13.14 34.22
C GLN A 1036 2.57 -14.21 34.13
N GLY A 1037 2.58 -15.04 33.08
CA GLY A 1037 3.56 -16.11 32.85
C GLY A 1037 3.42 -17.31 33.80
N LEU A 1038 2.23 -17.50 34.38
CA LEU A 1038 1.86 -18.65 35.22
C LEU A 1038 1.45 -19.89 34.41
N LEU A 1039 1.13 -19.72 33.12
CA LEU A 1039 0.94 -20.79 32.15
C LEU A 1039 2.15 -20.88 31.20
N GLU A 1040 2.48 -22.10 30.77
CA GLU A 1040 3.60 -22.41 29.85
C GLU A 1040 3.16 -22.74 28.42
#